data_AF-A0A8D8VL88-F1
#
_entry.id   AF-A0A8D8VL88-F1
#
_cell.length_a   1.000
_cell.length_b   1.000
_cell.length_c   1.000
_cell.angle_alpha   90.00
_cell.angle_beta   90.00
_cell.angle_gamma   90.00
#
_symmetry.space_group_name_H-M   'P 1'
#
loop_
_entity.id
_entity.type
_entity.pdbx_description
1 polymer ?
#
loop_
_entity_poly.entity_id
_entity_poly.type
_entity_poly.pdbx_seq_one_letter_code
_entity_poly.pdbx_strand_id
1 'polypeptide(L)'
;MVFKLLYEEKRAKRTESSGSDGGGGGDKGEAMEVEGPLAPPNRRKKMRHQIDIHLHALFAAVEHGHVDKTRTILESADVNVNSMNSDGFTPLDVAILSNNAPLVKLLISFGAQEGNKFTSPDKLGAHLRHLLHEAERRVLDLGGETSNSHHHSTLSINRGSISVADSERSDKTLALWERRCKGLKKMLLGFDQARPPDTPSSVSVEVTGVSSVCVSYQEPDSSSSPQCTKYKVEWSLDPEFQQVSGSCVILDSKQHSLEVSGLAHGQRVYFRAFTGNIRGFSPAKVSVPAFVEPSSWRDCSCVKTERISSDGLALLDRLFSEMKNERPDLKTYNEPVEDGGGDCAGKRKKTASIKQLFTAASKFQKHLKRGVFLSCLLYHEDKVLVTNEDFLPVIEIDDTYPNSIYQDFHWLLKVSCTWEDIKLLRNEMEKSLSNSNTSNHFRVKLLNASLQMQTALSIENIGQLYHRPIKDSEGTIVIPLINYVKNVKSISVLNSRWLPLSKLTKTKRTNMCTENNVSEMLMASVQDQITYHQVSRIKLSKGLYLGYLKMRSSVDLLQVLVPSKSPNVPPHCKIRDNPHVTADEWEVLRSCNSSDKLSGLSEQQRMFLEHVALTMKRLFRYMEVTEDDCALHRLYDSEVIEISPEVSLIMIVPPIESACSVPGQRELLLQRPDLLPLPVQVFEMVHLGTYQRSLVSKYSRLSCILQLDTALAQQGHREAFSNTEVSLAKERLSRLETLQSRLNTTWKQTRWLLDVLSYARDRMATQCSSVPSVKYLLSLCNASAEANTGSSCDQQLLN
;
A
#
# COMPACT_ATOMS: atom_id res chain seq x y z
N MET A 1 7.10 2.46 -45.65
CA MET A 1 7.65 3.56 -46.48
C MET A 1 9.17 3.49 -46.59
N VAL A 2 9.92 3.33 -45.49
CA VAL A 2 11.36 2.91 -45.49
C VAL A 2 11.57 1.47 -45.99
N PHE A 3 10.53 0.65 -45.90
CA PHE A 3 10.53 -0.76 -46.31
C PHE A 3 10.96 -1.05 -47.73
N LYS A 4 10.59 -0.20 -48.68
CA LYS A 4 10.88 -0.46 -50.09
C LYS A 4 12.37 -0.21 -50.36
N LEU A 5 12.92 0.87 -49.77
CA LEU A 5 14.33 1.23 -49.87
C LEU A 5 15.26 0.21 -49.19
N LEU A 6 14.99 -0.21 -47.95
CA LEU A 6 15.84 -1.21 -47.26
C LEU A 6 15.68 -2.65 -47.81
N TYR A 7 14.51 -2.99 -48.36
CA TYR A 7 14.28 -4.29 -48.98
C TYR A 7 14.94 -4.41 -50.37
N GLU A 8 14.96 -3.31 -51.14
CA GLU A 8 15.67 -3.26 -52.43
C GLU A 8 17.20 -3.21 -52.25
N GLU A 9 17.71 -2.48 -51.24
CA GLU A 9 19.15 -2.41 -50.95
C GLU A 9 19.72 -3.75 -50.43
N LYS A 10 18.94 -4.52 -49.65
CA LYS A 10 19.31 -5.89 -49.21
C LYS A 10 19.19 -6.94 -50.32
N ARG A 11 18.35 -6.70 -51.35
CA ARG A 11 18.20 -7.58 -52.50
C ARG A 11 19.38 -7.42 -53.46
N ALA A 12 19.86 -6.20 -53.67
CA ALA A 12 21.03 -5.91 -54.50
C ALA A 12 22.32 -6.57 -53.97
N LYS A 13 22.53 -6.56 -52.65
CA LYS A 13 23.70 -7.22 -52.02
C LYS A 13 23.68 -8.75 -52.04
N ARG A 14 22.55 -9.39 -52.35
CA ARG A 14 22.46 -10.87 -52.48
C ARG A 14 22.74 -11.39 -53.88
N THR A 15 22.60 -10.54 -54.89
CA THR A 15 22.87 -10.90 -56.30
C THR A 15 24.33 -10.75 -56.69
N GLU A 16 25.15 -10.09 -55.86
CA GLU A 16 26.60 -9.95 -56.08
C GLU A 16 27.46 -11.05 -55.46
N SER A 17 26.88 -11.94 -54.63
CA SER A 17 27.65 -12.97 -53.89
C SER A 17 27.42 -14.41 -54.36
N SER A 18 26.93 -14.63 -55.58
CA SER A 18 26.81 -15.97 -56.17
C SER A 18 27.45 -16.00 -57.55
N GLY A 19 28.78 -16.11 -57.55
CA GLY A 19 29.60 -16.37 -58.73
C GLY A 19 30.86 -17.13 -58.31
N SER A 20 31.00 -18.33 -58.87
CA SER A 20 32.15 -19.25 -58.84
C SER A 20 32.59 -19.83 -57.48
N ASP A 21 32.03 -21.01 -57.17
CA ASP A 21 32.69 -22.05 -56.38
C ASP A 21 33.45 -22.97 -57.34
N GLY A 22 34.68 -23.37 -56.99
CA GLY A 22 35.59 -24.08 -57.87
C GLY A 22 36.79 -24.68 -57.16
N GLY A 23 36.56 -25.80 -56.45
CA GLY A 23 37.43 -26.98 -56.51
C GLY A 23 38.52 -27.16 -55.44
N GLY A 24 38.41 -28.28 -54.71
CA GLY A 24 39.50 -29.07 -54.08
C GLY A 24 40.14 -28.46 -52.83
N GLY A 25 40.35 -29.12 -51.70
CA GLY A 25 40.54 -30.54 -51.38
C GLY A 25 41.81 -30.66 -50.51
N GLY A 26 41.70 -31.25 -49.31
CA GLY A 26 42.86 -31.80 -48.58
C GLY A 26 43.32 -31.10 -47.28
N ASP A 27 42.74 -31.54 -46.16
CA ASP A 27 43.38 -32.23 -45.02
C ASP A 27 44.53 -31.62 -44.16
N LYS A 28 44.51 -32.03 -42.87
CA LYS A 28 45.44 -31.87 -41.73
C LYS A 28 45.35 -30.55 -40.93
N GLY A 29 45.29 -30.52 -39.60
CA GLY A 29 45.36 -31.56 -38.56
C GLY A 29 45.86 -30.94 -37.23
N GLU A 30 45.33 -31.44 -36.10
CA GLU A 30 45.84 -31.35 -34.70
C GLU A 30 45.64 -30.04 -33.88
N ALA A 31 45.37 -30.04 -32.56
CA ALA A 31 44.94 -31.01 -31.52
C ALA A 31 44.52 -30.15 -30.28
N MET A 32 43.38 -30.32 -29.62
CA MET A 32 42.99 -31.28 -28.54
C MET A 32 43.11 -30.72 -27.10
N GLU A 33 41.99 -30.71 -26.36
CA GLU A 33 41.77 -31.07 -24.92
C GLU A 33 40.30 -30.71 -24.51
N VAL A 34 39.34 -31.66 -24.35
CA VAL A 34 38.96 -32.52 -23.18
C VAL A 34 38.28 -31.71 -22.03
N GLU A 35 37.08 -31.91 -21.46
CA GLU A 35 36.01 -32.95 -21.41
C GLU A 35 34.70 -32.35 -20.77
N GLY A 36 33.50 -32.95 -20.98
CA GLY A 36 32.32 -32.85 -20.05
C GLY A 36 30.93 -32.48 -20.64
N PRO A 37 29.77 -33.02 -20.14
CA PRO A 37 28.67 -33.49 -21.01
C PRO A 37 27.42 -32.60 -21.18
N LEU A 38 26.98 -32.51 -22.46
CA LEU A 38 25.63 -32.42 -23.06
C LEU A 38 24.44 -31.80 -22.27
N ALA A 39 24.09 -30.56 -22.66
CA ALA A 39 22.73 -30.00 -22.66
C ALA A 39 22.38 -29.56 -24.11
N PRO A 40 21.10 -29.58 -24.55
CA PRO A 40 20.74 -29.61 -25.97
C PRO A 40 21.09 -28.31 -26.71
N PRO A 41 21.32 -28.34 -28.03
CA PRO A 41 21.77 -27.17 -28.76
C PRO A 41 20.68 -26.10 -28.76
N ASN A 42 20.97 -25.01 -28.06
CA ASN A 42 20.29 -23.74 -28.18
C ASN A 42 20.22 -23.38 -29.67
N ARG A 43 19.03 -23.46 -30.25
CA ARG A 43 18.71 -22.87 -31.54
C ARG A 43 19.10 -21.40 -31.46
N ARG A 44 20.28 -21.05 -31.98
CA ARG A 44 20.64 -19.67 -32.33
C ARG A 44 19.57 -19.18 -33.30
N LYS A 45 18.53 -18.54 -32.76
CA LYS A 45 17.57 -17.76 -33.53
C LYS A 45 18.40 -16.71 -34.26
N LYS A 46 18.67 -16.94 -35.55
CA LYS A 46 19.00 -15.87 -36.49
C LYS A 46 17.96 -14.78 -36.25
N MET A 47 18.36 -13.64 -35.71
CA MET A 47 17.52 -12.47 -35.54
C MET A 47 17.06 -11.99 -36.92
N ARG A 48 15.97 -12.58 -37.41
CA ARG A 48 15.09 -11.92 -38.37
C ARG A 48 14.51 -10.75 -37.60
N HIS A 49 14.96 -9.53 -37.89
CA HIS A 49 14.33 -8.32 -37.37
C HIS A 49 12.88 -8.35 -37.86
N GLN A 50 11.98 -8.77 -36.97
CA GLN A 50 10.55 -8.71 -37.20
C GLN A 50 10.21 -7.22 -37.24
N ILE A 51 9.78 -6.75 -38.39
CA ILE A 51 9.41 -5.36 -38.52
C ILE A 51 8.12 -5.15 -37.77
N ASP A 52 8.19 -4.24 -36.80
CA ASP A 52 7.03 -3.68 -36.16
C ASP A 52 6.38 -2.64 -37.10
N ILE A 53 5.38 -3.08 -37.86
CA ILE A 53 4.61 -2.25 -38.79
C ILE A 53 3.93 -1.05 -38.10
N HIS A 54 3.57 -1.20 -36.82
CA HIS A 54 2.86 -0.20 -36.05
C HIS A 54 3.81 0.89 -35.56
N LEU A 55 5.03 0.53 -35.13
CA LEU A 55 6.08 1.50 -34.81
C LEU A 55 6.45 2.36 -36.04
N HIS A 56 6.55 1.76 -37.22
CA HIS A 56 6.82 2.50 -38.45
C HIS A 56 5.67 3.45 -38.83
N ALA A 57 4.42 3.01 -38.63
CA ALA A 57 3.25 3.85 -38.85
C ALA A 57 3.22 5.02 -37.86
N LEU A 58 3.63 4.80 -36.61
CA LEU A 58 3.74 5.83 -35.57
C LEU A 58 4.75 6.91 -35.97
N PHE A 59 5.97 6.54 -36.37
CA PHE A 59 6.97 7.50 -36.86
C PHE A 59 6.47 8.30 -38.07
N ALA A 60 5.83 7.64 -39.03
CA ALA A 60 5.25 8.33 -40.17
C ALA A 60 4.17 9.33 -39.75
N ALA A 61 3.26 8.97 -38.84
CA ALA A 61 2.24 9.90 -38.35
C ALA A 61 2.87 11.11 -37.63
N VAL A 62 3.90 10.87 -36.82
CA VAL A 62 4.63 11.91 -36.05
C VAL A 62 5.41 12.86 -36.96
N GLU A 63 6.20 12.34 -37.91
CA GLU A 63 6.97 13.16 -38.88
C GLU A 63 6.07 14.10 -39.70
N HIS A 64 4.85 13.65 -40.01
CA HIS A 64 3.87 14.43 -40.77
C HIS A 64 2.99 15.32 -39.90
N GLY A 65 3.15 15.30 -38.57
CA GLY A 65 2.37 16.13 -37.66
C GLY A 65 0.91 15.68 -37.48
N HIS A 66 0.56 14.44 -37.82
CA HIS A 66 -0.82 13.93 -37.79
C HIS A 66 -1.25 13.46 -36.40
N VAL A 67 -1.66 14.39 -35.55
CA VAL A 67 -2.05 14.14 -34.14
C VAL A 67 -3.10 13.03 -34.00
N ASP A 68 -4.19 13.09 -34.77
CA ASP A 68 -5.29 12.12 -34.66
C ASP A 68 -4.87 10.70 -35.03
N LYS A 69 -4.06 10.57 -36.10
CA LYS A 69 -3.52 9.25 -36.51
C LYS A 69 -2.57 8.70 -35.47
N THR A 70 -1.71 9.55 -34.89
CA THR A 70 -0.82 9.17 -33.79
C THR A 70 -1.63 8.65 -32.59
N ARG A 71 -2.71 9.34 -32.22
CA ARG A 71 -3.62 8.92 -31.13
C ARG A 71 -4.23 7.55 -31.43
N THR A 72 -4.84 7.38 -32.60
CA THR A 72 -5.46 6.10 -32.97
C THR A 72 -4.46 4.95 -32.93
N ILE A 73 -3.22 5.16 -33.38
CA ILE A 73 -2.18 4.11 -33.34
C ILE A 73 -1.81 3.76 -31.89
N LEU A 74 -1.62 4.75 -31.02
CA LEU A 74 -1.27 4.53 -29.61
C LEU A 74 -2.42 3.88 -28.80
N GLU A 75 -3.67 4.13 -29.17
CA GLU A 75 -4.85 3.54 -28.51
C GLU A 75 -5.18 2.13 -29.01
N SER A 76 -4.88 1.81 -30.28
CA SER A 76 -5.31 0.56 -30.93
C SER A 76 -4.19 -0.49 -31.09
N ALA A 77 -2.93 -0.10 -30.99
CA ALA A 77 -1.79 -1.00 -31.21
C ALA A 77 -0.86 -1.03 -30.00
N ASP A 78 -0.30 -2.21 -29.71
CA ASP A 78 0.71 -2.43 -28.67
C ASP A 78 2.08 -1.97 -29.17
N VAL A 79 2.28 -0.65 -29.24
CA VAL A 79 3.53 -0.02 -29.69
C VAL A 79 4.28 0.56 -28.51
N ASN A 80 5.53 0.16 -28.34
CA ASN A 80 6.40 0.83 -27.36
C ASN A 80 6.78 2.22 -27.87
N VAL A 81 6.17 3.26 -27.28
CA VAL A 81 6.35 4.69 -27.60
C VAL A 81 7.79 5.19 -27.43
N ASN A 82 8.62 4.49 -26.65
CA ASN A 82 10.02 4.85 -26.41
C ASN A 82 11.01 4.13 -27.35
N SER A 83 10.51 3.37 -28.32
CA SER A 83 11.36 2.69 -29.31
C SER A 83 11.99 3.68 -30.28
N MET A 84 13.28 3.51 -30.57
CA MET A 84 14.00 4.36 -31.52
C MET A 84 13.84 3.89 -32.98
N ASN A 85 13.86 4.85 -33.91
CA ASN A 85 13.98 4.55 -35.34
C ASN A 85 15.44 4.21 -35.74
N SER A 86 15.67 3.97 -37.04
CA SER A 86 17.00 3.70 -37.60
C SER A 86 18.01 4.83 -37.39
N ASP A 87 17.51 6.05 -37.18
CA ASP A 87 18.32 7.26 -36.99
C ASP A 87 18.66 7.51 -35.51
N GLY A 88 18.14 6.67 -34.60
CA GLY A 88 18.34 6.78 -33.16
C GLY A 88 17.43 7.79 -32.46
N PHE A 89 16.34 8.21 -33.09
CA PHE A 89 15.34 9.10 -32.51
C PHE A 89 14.13 8.33 -32.01
N THR A 90 13.59 8.74 -30.87
CA THR A 90 12.25 8.33 -30.41
C THR A 90 11.17 9.15 -31.12
N PRO A 91 9.90 8.70 -31.14
CA PRO A 91 8.78 9.51 -31.61
C PRO A 91 8.71 10.87 -30.89
N LEU A 92 9.05 10.92 -29.60
CA LEU A 92 9.07 12.16 -28.82
C LEU A 92 10.16 13.12 -29.33
N ASP A 93 11.37 12.64 -29.61
CA ASP A 93 12.46 13.45 -30.17
C ASP A 93 12.02 14.09 -31.50
N VAL A 94 11.42 13.31 -32.40
CA VAL A 94 10.94 13.81 -33.71
C VAL A 94 9.87 14.89 -33.53
N ALA A 95 8.94 14.70 -32.59
CA ALA A 95 7.89 15.68 -32.31
C ALA A 95 8.45 17.00 -31.74
N ILE A 96 9.43 16.92 -30.83
CA ILE A 96 10.09 18.09 -30.24
C ILE A 96 10.90 18.83 -31.31
N LEU A 97 11.75 18.11 -32.06
CA LEU A 97 12.58 18.68 -33.13
C LEU A 97 11.76 19.27 -34.28
N SER A 98 10.53 18.79 -34.48
CA SER A 98 9.60 19.33 -35.47
C SER A 98 8.75 20.50 -34.96
N ASN A 99 8.96 20.93 -33.70
CA ASN A 99 8.22 21.97 -33.00
C ASN A 99 6.70 21.74 -32.98
N ASN A 100 6.25 20.49 -32.73
CA ASN A 100 4.83 20.13 -32.70
C ASN A 100 4.34 19.86 -31.28
N ALA A 101 3.98 20.93 -30.55
CA ALA A 101 3.53 20.84 -29.16
C ALA A 101 2.31 19.91 -28.92
N PRO A 102 1.26 19.89 -29.77
CA PRO A 102 0.18 18.92 -29.64
C PRO A 102 0.63 17.46 -29.67
N LEU A 103 1.57 17.11 -30.56
CA LEU A 103 2.14 15.76 -30.61
C LEU A 103 2.98 15.44 -29.38
N VAL A 104 3.77 16.39 -28.88
CA VAL A 104 4.58 16.22 -27.66
C VAL A 104 3.69 15.88 -26.47
N LYS A 105 2.63 16.66 -26.23
CA LYS A 105 1.67 16.41 -25.15
C LYS A 105 0.99 15.06 -25.27
N LEU A 106 0.59 14.69 -26.49
CA LEU A 106 0.00 13.38 -26.76
C LEU A 106 0.97 12.25 -26.42
N LEU A 107 2.20 12.29 -26.92
CA LEU A 107 3.19 11.23 -26.69
C LEU A 107 3.53 11.08 -25.20
N ILE A 108 3.71 12.19 -24.48
CA ILE A 108 3.91 12.21 -23.03
C ILE A 108 2.71 11.58 -22.29
N SER A 109 1.48 11.87 -22.73
CA SER A 109 0.29 11.28 -22.11
C SER A 109 0.27 9.74 -22.21
N PHE A 110 0.93 9.16 -23.22
CA PHE A 110 1.14 7.73 -23.41
C PHE A 110 2.48 7.20 -22.84
N GLY A 111 3.19 7.98 -22.03
CA GLY A 111 4.41 7.54 -21.34
C GLY A 111 5.71 7.70 -22.14
N ALA A 112 5.73 8.57 -23.15
CA ALA A 112 6.96 8.89 -23.85
C ALA A 112 7.94 9.65 -22.95
N GLN A 113 9.20 9.23 -22.95
CA GLN A 113 10.28 9.79 -22.15
C GLN A 113 11.42 10.25 -23.06
N GLU A 114 12.12 11.29 -22.62
CA GLU A 114 13.31 11.79 -23.31
C GLU A 114 14.49 10.84 -23.07
N GLY A 115 14.79 9.97 -24.03
CA GLY A 115 15.78 8.88 -23.87
C GLY A 115 16.59 8.63 -25.14
N ASN A 116 17.04 9.70 -25.80
CA ASN A 116 17.87 9.55 -27.00
C ASN A 116 19.26 8.98 -26.66
N LYS A 117 19.93 8.40 -27.66
CA LYS A 117 21.34 7.94 -27.53
C LYS A 117 22.33 9.07 -27.22
N PHE A 118 21.91 10.34 -27.25
CA PHE A 118 22.80 11.48 -27.26
C PHE A 118 22.92 12.08 -25.87
N THR A 119 24.08 11.85 -25.25
CA THR A 119 24.38 12.36 -23.88
C THR A 119 24.47 13.89 -23.80
N SER A 120 24.47 14.61 -24.92
CA SER A 120 24.52 16.08 -24.97
C SER A 120 23.83 16.64 -26.21
N PRO A 121 23.29 17.88 -26.15
CA PRO A 121 22.68 18.55 -27.29
C PRO A 121 23.66 18.73 -28.46
N ASP A 122 24.95 18.92 -28.19
CA ASP A 122 25.97 19.07 -29.23
C ASP A 122 26.12 17.82 -30.09
N LYS A 123 26.11 16.63 -29.46
CA LYS A 123 26.16 15.35 -30.17
C LYS A 123 24.89 15.14 -31.01
N LEU A 124 23.74 15.51 -30.47
CA LEU A 124 22.45 15.46 -31.19
C LEU A 124 22.49 16.38 -32.43
N GLY A 125 22.95 17.63 -32.26
CA GLY A 125 23.08 18.58 -33.37
C GLY A 125 24.09 18.12 -34.43
N ALA A 126 25.24 17.58 -34.02
CA ALA A 126 26.23 17.03 -34.94
C ALA A 126 25.67 15.84 -35.74
N HIS A 127 24.93 14.95 -35.07
CA HIS A 127 24.27 13.81 -35.72
C HIS A 127 23.19 14.26 -36.72
N LEU A 128 22.36 15.24 -36.38
CA LEU A 128 21.36 15.80 -37.31
C LEU A 128 22.02 16.39 -38.56
N ARG A 129 23.13 17.12 -38.40
CA ARG A 129 23.89 17.66 -39.54
C ARG A 129 24.54 16.56 -40.38
N HIS A 130 25.04 15.50 -39.76
CA HIS A 130 25.59 14.35 -40.46
C HIS A 130 24.53 13.63 -41.31
N LEU A 131 23.37 13.33 -40.71
CA LEU A 131 22.24 12.71 -41.42
C LEU A 131 21.75 13.58 -42.58
N LEU A 132 21.70 14.90 -42.38
CA LEU A 132 21.31 15.83 -43.42
C LEU A 132 22.32 15.82 -44.58
N HIS A 133 23.61 15.89 -44.28
CA HIS A 133 24.66 15.85 -45.29
C HIS A 133 24.67 14.52 -46.07
N GLU A 134 24.44 13.39 -45.39
CA GLU A 134 24.29 12.09 -46.05
C GLU A 134 23.08 12.08 -47.00
N ALA A 135 21.93 12.58 -46.52
CA ALA A 135 20.72 12.62 -47.34
C ALA A 135 20.90 13.54 -48.56
N GLU A 136 21.55 14.71 -48.41
CA GLU A 136 21.82 15.64 -49.52
C GLU A 136 22.77 15.02 -50.54
N ARG A 137 23.81 14.30 -50.10
CA ARG A 137 24.71 13.57 -51.00
C ARG A 137 23.95 12.53 -51.82
N ARG A 138 23.08 11.75 -51.19
CA ARG A 138 22.26 10.73 -51.89
C ARG A 138 21.29 11.34 -52.90
N VAL A 139 20.73 12.52 -52.63
CA VAL A 139 19.91 13.26 -53.59
C VAL A 139 20.75 13.71 -54.80
N LEU A 140 21.97 14.22 -54.57
CA LEU A 140 22.87 14.62 -55.64
C LEU A 140 23.32 13.44 -56.50
N ASP A 141 23.69 12.33 -55.89
CA ASP A 141 24.13 11.11 -56.60
C ASP A 141 23.01 10.56 -57.50
N LEU A 142 21.76 10.52 -57.00
CA LEU A 142 20.60 10.02 -57.74
C LEU A 142 20.08 11.04 -58.78
N GLY A 143 20.26 12.34 -58.54
CA GLY A 143 19.85 13.40 -59.47
C GLY A 143 20.84 13.65 -60.60
N GLY A 144 22.14 13.44 -60.36
CA GLY A 144 23.23 13.67 -61.31
C GLY A 144 23.30 12.69 -62.49
N GLU A 145 22.63 11.54 -62.41
CA GLU A 145 22.62 10.54 -63.50
C GLU A 145 21.75 10.94 -64.71
N THR A 146 20.97 12.03 -64.62
CA THR A 146 20.00 12.42 -65.65
C THR A 146 20.45 13.54 -66.61
N SER A 147 21.66 14.10 -66.45
CA SER A 147 22.08 15.32 -67.17
C SER A 147 23.37 15.24 -68.01
N ASN A 148 23.87 14.06 -68.37
CA ASN A 148 25.01 13.94 -69.30
C ASN A 148 24.70 13.08 -70.53
N SER A 149 24.00 13.67 -71.50
CA SER A 149 24.12 13.28 -72.91
C SER A 149 24.02 14.54 -73.77
N HIS A 150 25.15 14.98 -74.32
CA HIS A 150 25.30 15.36 -75.74
C HIS A 150 26.78 15.66 -76.09
N HIS A 151 27.22 15.09 -77.23
CA HIS A 151 28.49 15.22 -77.98
C HIS A 151 29.67 14.33 -77.50
N HIS A 152 30.29 13.39 -78.24
CA HIS A 152 30.40 13.07 -79.68
C HIS A 152 30.75 11.55 -79.92
N SER A 153 30.38 11.07 -81.12
CA SER A 153 30.98 10.00 -81.97
C SER A 153 30.85 8.48 -81.65
N THR A 154 29.90 7.86 -82.37
CA THR A 154 30.02 6.63 -83.22
C THR A 154 30.63 5.33 -82.67
N LEU A 155 29.78 4.36 -82.31
CA LEU A 155 29.51 3.11 -83.07
C LEU A 155 28.63 2.17 -82.23
N SER A 156 27.57 1.67 -82.86
CA SER A 156 26.49 0.90 -82.26
C SER A 156 26.85 -0.57 -82.09
N ILE A 157 26.80 -1.12 -80.86
CA ILE A 157 26.45 -2.52 -80.60
C ILE A 157 25.67 -2.62 -79.27
N ASN A 158 24.38 -2.98 -79.38
CA ASN A 158 23.50 -3.61 -78.39
C ASN A 158 23.82 -3.43 -76.88
N ARG A 159 23.10 -2.51 -76.23
CA ARG A 159 22.58 -2.75 -74.88
C ARG A 159 21.10 -2.44 -74.84
N GLY A 160 20.32 -3.51 -74.71
CA GLY A 160 18.87 -3.47 -74.62
C GLY A 160 18.38 -2.75 -73.36
N SER A 161 17.21 -2.12 -73.52
CA SER A 161 16.22 -1.78 -72.49
C SER A 161 16.77 -1.40 -71.12
N ILE A 162 17.11 -0.12 -70.93
CA ILE A 162 16.79 0.51 -69.64
C ILE A 162 15.27 0.49 -69.55
N SER A 163 14.77 -0.36 -68.65
CA SER A 163 13.34 -0.52 -68.45
C SER A 163 12.75 0.81 -67.96
N VAL A 164 11.59 1.21 -68.48
CA VAL A 164 10.80 2.34 -67.93
C VAL A 164 10.59 2.18 -66.42
N ALA A 165 10.60 0.93 -65.94
CA ALA A 165 10.52 0.58 -64.53
C ALA A 165 11.75 0.98 -63.69
N ASP A 166 12.96 1.05 -64.26
CA ASP A 166 14.17 1.46 -63.52
C ASP A 166 14.29 2.99 -63.42
N SER A 167 13.89 3.73 -64.45
CA SER A 167 13.74 5.19 -64.37
C SER A 167 12.67 5.57 -63.34
N GLU A 168 11.49 4.94 -63.40
CA GLU A 168 10.42 5.19 -62.42
C GLU A 168 10.80 4.80 -60.99
N ARG A 169 11.65 3.77 -60.81
CA ARG A 169 12.17 3.40 -59.48
C ARG A 169 13.17 4.43 -58.99
N SER A 170 14.11 4.85 -59.84
CA SER A 170 15.07 5.90 -59.51
C SER A 170 14.36 7.19 -59.10
N ASP A 171 13.37 7.64 -59.87
CA ASP A 171 12.57 8.84 -59.57
C ASP A 171 11.81 8.72 -58.23
N LYS A 172 11.23 7.55 -57.95
CA LYS A 172 10.56 7.29 -56.66
C LYS A 172 11.56 7.29 -55.49
N THR A 173 12.77 6.76 -55.69
CA THR A 173 13.81 6.78 -54.66
C THR A 173 14.37 8.17 -54.44
N LEU A 174 14.58 8.96 -55.49
CA LEU A 174 14.99 10.36 -55.43
C LEU A 174 13.98 11.18 -54.62
N ALA A 175 12.68 11.09 -54.96
CA ALA A 175 11.62 11.78 -54.24
C ALA A 175 11.54 11.41 -52.74
N LEU A 176 11.89 10.18 -52.38
CA LEU A 176 11.95 9.74 -50.98
C LEU A 176 13.14 10.39 -50.24
N TRP A 177 14.31 10.45 -50.87
CA TRP A 177 15.49 11.11 -50.31
C TRP A 177 15.31 12.63 -50.22
N GLU A 178 14.67 13.26 -51.20
CA GLU A 178 14.29 14.67 -51.15
C GLU A 178 13.33 14.98 -49.98
N ARG A 179 12.33 14.11 -49.76
CA ARG A 179 11.42 14.22 -48.61
C ARG A 179 12.18 14.07 -47.29
N ARG A 180 13.13 13.14 -47.21
CA ARG A 180 13.99 12.94 -46.04
C ARG A 180 14.86 14.17 -45.78
N CYS A 181 15.49 14.75 -46.80
CA CYS A 181 16.22 16.01 -46.70
C CYS A 181 15.33 17.13 -46.15
N LYS A 182 14.10 17.26 -46.66
CA LYS A 182 13.13 18.27 -46.17
C LYS A 182 12.77 18.05 -44.70
N GLY A 183 12.55 16.80 -44.29
CA GLY A 183 12.28 16.43 -42.89
C GLY A 183 13.46 16.76 -41.96
N LEU A 184 14.67 16.35 -42.33
CA LEU A 184 15.89 16.63 -41.56
C LEU A 184 16.21 18.12 -41.49
N LYS A 185 16.00 18.90 -42.56
CA LYS A 185 16.11 20.37 -42.54
C LYS A 185 15.13 20.99 -41.55
N LYS A 186 13.88 20.51 -41.52
CA LYS A 186 12.88 20.97 -40.55
C LYS A 186 13.28 20.64 -39.12
N MET A 187 13.76 19.41 -38.86
CA MET A 187 14.22 18.99 -37.53
C MET A 187 15.45 19.79 -37.08
N LEU A 188 16.40 20.06 -37.98
CA LEU A 188 17.58 20.88 -37.68
C LEU A 188 17.19 22.33 -37.39
N LEU A 189 16.25 22.90 -38.17
CA LEU A 189 15.72 24.23 -37.91
C LEU A 189 15.02 24.31 -36.54
N GLY A 190 14.20 23.31 -36.21
CA GLY A 190 13.55 23.25 -34.89
C GLY A 190 14.54 23.05 -33.75
N PHE A 191 15.62 22.29 -33.97
CA PHE A 191 16.73 22.17 -33.02
C PHE A 191 17.48 23.49 -32.80
N ASP A 192 17.77 24.23 -33.87
CA ASP A 192 18.48 25.51 -33.81
C ASP A 192 17.62 26.61 -33.17
N GLN A 193 16.29 26.52 -33.32
CA GLN A 193 15.32 27.43 -32.69
C GLN A 193 14.94 27.03 -31.26
N ALA A 194 15.22 25.79 -30.83
CA ALA A 194 14.86 25.32 -29.51
C ALA A 194 15.72 25.99 -28.42
N ARG A 195 15.06 26.42 -27.34
CA ARG A 195 15.71 26.89 -26.11
C ARG A 195 15.29 26.03 -24.91
N PRO A 196 16.09 26.00 -23.82
CA PRO A 196 15.67 25.37 -22.57
C PRO A 196 14.38 25.99 -22.03
N PRO A 197 13.55 25.23 -21.28
CA PRO A 197 12.35 25.76 -20.67
C PRO A 197 12.65 26.88 -19.66
N ASP A 198 11.63 27.68 -19.34
CA ASP A 198 11.72 28.65 -18.26
C ASP A 198 11.80 27.91 -16.90
N THR A 199 12.24 28.58 -15.84
CA THR A 199 12.44 27.98 -14.51
C THR A 199 11.14 27.41 -13.92
N PRO A 200 11.19 26.35 -13.08
CA PRO A 200 10.02 25.85 -12.34
C PRO A 200 9.27 26.98 -11.61
N SER A 201 7.94 26.94 -11.62
CA SER A 201 7.08 27.94 -10.94
C SER A 201 7.23 27.84 -9.42
N SER A 202 7.11 26.62 -8.88
CA SER A 202 7.29 26.31 -7.46
C SER A 202 8.21 25.12 -7.26
N VAL A 203 9.02 25.18 -6.20
CA VAL A 203 9.77 24.04 -5.66
C VAL A 203 9.53 24.07 -4.15
N SER A 204 8.88 23.05 -3.60
CA SER A 204 8.65 22.92 -2.18
C SER A 204 9.32 21.66 -1.63
N VAL A 205 9.70 21.71 -0.36
CA VAL A 205 10.37 20.59 0.31
C VAL A 205 9.72 20.32 1.65
N GLU A 206 9.54 19.04 1.95
CA GLU A 206 8.98 18.58 3.22
C GLU A 206 9.78 17.37 3.73
N VAL A 207 10.09 17.37 5.03
CA VAL A 207 10.71 16.22 5.68
C VAL A 207 9.67 15.10 5.79
N THR A 208 9.95 13.93 5.22
CA THR A 208 9.04 12.76 5.22
C THR A 208 9.51 11.62 6.12
N GLY A 209 10.70 11.75 6.72
CA GLY A 209 11.23 10.79 7.68
C GLY A 209 12.54 11.27 8.31
N VAL A 210 13.17 10.40 9.12
CA VAL A 210 14.41 10.73 9.85
C VAL A 210 15.61 11.07 8.96
N SER A 211 15.60 10.59 7.71
CA SER A 211 16.67 10.76 6.72
C SER A 211 16.11 10.92 5.29
N SER A 212 14.82 11.27 5.16
CA SER A 212 14.13 11.41 3.89
C SER A 212 13.39 12.74 3.78
N VAL A 213 13.43 13.30 2.57
CA VAL A 213 12.79 14.57 2.21
C VAL A 213 12.07 14.38 0.87
N CYS A 214 10.82 14.82 0.80
CA CYS A 214 10.08 14.92 -0.45
C CYS A 214 10.26 16.31 -1.05
N VAL A 215 10.70 16.36 -2.31
CA VAL A 215 10.83 17.57 -3.11
C VAL A 215 9.70 17.58 -4.13
N SER A 216 8.80 18.56 -4.06
CA SER A 216 7.73 18.75 -5.04
C SER A 216 8.05 19.93 -5.94
N TYR A 217 7.75 19.81 -7.23
CA TYR A 217 8.07 20.84 -8.22
C TYR A 217 7.01 20.93 -9.31
N GLN A 218 6.79 22.13 -9.84
CA GLN A 218 5.76 22.40 -10.85
C GLN A 218 6.36 22.98 -12.13
N GLU A 219 5.66 22.73 -13.24
CA GLU A 219 6.00 23.29 -14.54
C GLU A 219 5.90 24.82 -14.54
N PRO A 220 6.63 25.52 -15.42
CA PRO A 220 6.55 26.97 -15.52
C PRO A 220 5.15 27.44 -15.93
N ASP A 221 4.64 28.49 -15.28
CA ASP A 221 3.28 29.02 -15.55
C ASP A 221 3.16 29.70 -16.93
N SER A 222 4.29 30.08 -17.52
CA SER A 222 4.36 30.76 -18.82
C SER A 222 3.92 29.82 -19.94
N SER A 223 2.76 30.10 -20.56
CA SER A 223 2.30 29.41 -21.77
C SER A 223 3.24 29.60 -22.98
N SER A 224 4.17 30.55 -22.89
CA SER A 224 5.22 30.82 -23.88
C SER A 224 6.51 30.03 -23.64
N SER A 225 6.62 29.35 -22.49
CA SER A 225 7.76 28.48 -22.19
C SER A 225 7.79 27.28 -23.15
N PRO A 226 8.98 26.89 -23.64
CA PRO A 226 9.16 25.60 -24.31
C PRO A 226 8.63 24.44 -23.47
N GLN A 227 8.19 23.37 -24.14
CA GLN A 227 7.67 22.17 -23.46
C GLN A 227 8.74 21.54 -22.55
N CYS A 228 8.34 21.21 -21.32
CA CYS A 228 9.15 20.50 -20.35
C CYS A 228 9.06 18.98 -20.64
N THR A 229 10.21 18.31 -20.71
CA THR A 229 10.26 16.85 -20.96
C THR A 229 11.07 16.09 -19.93
N LYS A 230 11.80 16.80 -19.07
CA LYS A 230 12.55 16.23 -17.94
C LYS A 230 12.72 17.26 -16.83
N TYR A 231 12.96 16.78 -15.62
CA TYR A 231 13.32 17.58 -14.47
C TYR A 231 14.69 17.17 -13.94
N LYS A 232 15.33 18.07 -13.21
CA LYS A 232 16.50 17.74 -12.39
C LYS A 232 16.30 18.34 -11.01
N VAL A 233 16.61 17.57 -9.98
CA VAL A 233 16.65 18.02 -8.59
C VAL A 233 18.06 17.83 -8.07
N GLU A 234 18.60 18.86 -7.43
CA GLU A 234 19.91 18.84 -6.79
C GLU A 234 19.77 19.20 -5.32
N TRP A 235 20.60 18.57 -4.48
CA TRP A 235 20.67 18.86 -3.05
C TRP A 235 22.12 19.05 -2.60
N SER A 236 22.28 19.90 -1.60
CA SER A 236 23.58 20.36 -1.12
C SER A 236 23.54 20.69 0.37
N LEU A 237 24.67 20.54 1.06
CA LEU A 237 24.88 21.07 2.41
C LEU A 237 25.27 22.56 2.41
N ASP A 238 25.69 23.05 1.25
CA ASP A 238 26.10 24.43 0.98
C ASP A 238 24.94 25.21 0.33
N PRO A 239 24.50 26.36 0.89
CA PRO A 239 23.39 27.15 0.36
C PRO A 239 23.62 27.68 -1.06
N GLU A 240 24.88 27.94 -1.43
CA GLU A 240 25.26 28.44 -2.75
C GLU A 240 25.44 27.31 -3.79
N PHE A 241 25.36 26.05 -3.38
CA PHE A 241 25.57 24.86 -4.21
C PHE A 241 26.92 24.87 -4.95
N GLN A 242 27.99 25.38 -4.30
CA GLN A 242 29.35 25.28 -4.82
C GLN A 242 29.79 23.80 -4.88
N GLN A 243 29.40 23.03 -3.86
CA GLN A 243 29.60 21.58 -3.79
C GLN A 243 28.26 20.84 -3.70
N VAL A 244 27.80 20.33 -4.84
CA VAL A 244 26.55 19.54 -4.90
C VAL A 244 26.77 18.18 -4.25
N SER A 245 25.96 17.86 -3.24
CA SER A 245 26.02 16.58 -2.52
C SER A 245 25.36 15.44 -3.30
N GLY A 246 24.30 15.75 -4.06
CA GLY A 246 23.67 14.79 -4.95
C GLY A 246 22.74 15.44 -5.96
N SER A 247 22.43 14.68 -7.02
CA SER A 247 21.55 15.12 -8.10
C SER A 247 20.76 13.93 -8.67
N CYS A 248 19.53 14.20 -9.10
CA CYS A 248 18.67 13.24 -9.75
C CYS A 248 18.03 13.87 -10.98
N VAL A 249 18.06 13.18 -12.12
CA VAL A 249 17.37 13.57 -13.35
C VAL A 249 16.14 12.69 -13.53
N ILE A 250 14.97 13.32 -13.62
CA ILE A 250 13.67 12.67 -13.77
C ILE A 250 13.24 12.83 -15.23
N LEU A 251 13.07 11.72 -15.93
CA LEU A 251 12.64 11.70 -17.34
C LEU A 251 11.12 11.55 -17.49
N ASP A 252 10.42 11.17 -16.42
CA ASP A 252 8.97 11.15 -16.40
C ASP A 252 8.42 12.55 -16.12
N SER A 253 7.91 13.19 -17.17
CA SER A 253 7.29 14.52 -17.08
C SER A 253 6.03 14.55 -16.21
N LYS A 254 5.37 13.41 -15.94
CA LYS A 254 4.21 13.32 -15.03
C LYS A 254 4.61 13.25 -13.56
N GLN A 255 5.88 12.99 -13.26
CA GLN A 255 6.36 12.90 -11.88
C GLN A 255 6.72 14.30 -11.36
N HIS A 256 5.82 14.87 -10.56
CA HIS A 256 5.97 16.20 -9.94
C HIS A 256 6.55 16.19 -8.52
N SER A 257 6.97 15.02 -8.02
CA SER A 257 7.58 14.87 -6.70
C SER A 257 8.68 13.81 -6.71
N LEU A 258 9.74 14.06 -5.94
CA LEU A 258 10.87 13.16 -5.76
C LEU A 258 11.13 12.94 -4.27
N GLU A 259 11.22 11.69 -3.83
CA GLU A 259 11.69 11.34 -2.50
C GLU A 259 13.22 11.14 -2.50
N VAL A 260 13.93 11.97 -1.73
CA VAL A 260 15.37 11.90 -1.53
C VAL A 260 15.63 11.25 -0.18
N SER A 261 16.23 10.06 -0.20
CA SER A 261 16.54 9.26 1.00
C SER A 261 18.04 9.23 1.30
N GLY A 262 18.41 8.91 2.54
CA GLY A 262 19.81 8.74 2.95
C GLY A 262 20.51 10.04 3.31
N LEU A 263 19.74 11.08 3.65
CA LEU A 263 20.27 12.35 4.13
C LEU A 263 20.71 12.23 5.59
N ALA A 264 21.73 13.00 5.98
CA ALA A 264 22.19 13.03 7.35
C ALA A 264 21.12 13.66 8.27
N HIS A 265 20.82 12.94 9.35
CA HIS A 265 19.87 13.39 10.38
C HIS A 265 20.41 14.62 11.12
N GLY A 266 19.56 15.61 11.36
CA GLY A 266 19.90 16.86 12.07
C GLY A 266 20.82 17.80 11.27
N GLN A 267 21.00 17.57 9.97
CA GLN A 267 21.84 18.42 9.12
C GLN A 267 20.99 19.22 8.13
N ARG A 268 21.27 20.51 8.00
CA ARG A 268 20.58 21.37 7.03
C ARG A 268 20.95 20.97 5.60
N VAL A 269 19.92 20.76 4.78
CA VAL A 269 20.04 20.42 3.36
C VAL A 269 19.24 21.42 2.54
N TYR A 270 19.88 21.94 1.50
CA TYR A 270 19.30 22.89 0.53
C TYR A 270 18.92 22.15 -0.74
N PHE A 271 17.80 22.53 -1.35
CA PHE A 271 17.31 21.92 -2.59
C PHE A 271 17.07 22.95 -3.68
N ARG A 272 17.33 22.55 -4.91
CA ARG A 272 16.97 23.32 -6.10
C ARG A 272 16.50 22.39 -7.21
N ALA A 273 15.53 22.84 -8.00
CA ALA A 273 15.01 22.10 -9.13
C ALA A 273 15.18 22.88 -10.44
N PHE A 274 15.17 22.11 -11.53
CA PHE A 274 15.33 22.58 -12.89
C PHE A 274 14.29 21.89 -13.76
N THR A 275 13.71 22.64 -14.68
CA THR A 275 12.96 22.11 -15.82
C THR A 275 13.91 21.92 -16.99
N GLY A 276 13.65 20.96 -17.87
CA GLY A 276 14.56 20.66 -18.96
C GLY A 276 13.89 20.07 -20.17
N ASN A 277 14.60 20.15 -21.29
CA ASN A 277 14.26 19.49 -22.54
C ASN A 277 15.51 19.02 -23.29
N ILE A 278 15.35 18.59 -24.55
CA ILE A 278 16.45 18.13 -25.41
C ILE A 278 17.57 19.16 -25.59
N ARG A 279 17.31 20.45 -25.36
CA ARG A 279 18.30 21.52 -25.47
C ARG A 279 19.13 21.68 -24.20
N GLY A 280 18.53 21.45 -23.04
CA GLY A 280 19.20 21.61 -21.75
C GLY A 280 18.24 21.87 -20.61
N PHE A 281 18.79 22.29 -19.47
CA PHE A 281 18.05 22.67 -18.28
C PHE A 281 17.90 24.19 -18.16
N SER A 282 16.83 24.63 -17.51
CA SER A 282 16.59 26.00 -17.10
C SER A 282 17.65 26.48 -16.09
N PRO A 283 17.65 27.76 -15.70
CA PRO A 283 18.24 28.18 -14.44
C PRO A 283 17.61 27.44 -13.24
N ALA A 284 18.33 27.36 -12.13
CA ALA A 284 17.83 26.69 -10.93
C ALA A 284 16.78 27.53 -10.21
N LYS A 285 15.72 26.90 -9.69
CA LYS A 285 14.81 27.48 -8.71
C LYS A 285 15.09 26.84 -7.35
N VAL A 286 15.43 27.65 -6.35
CA VAL A 286 15.64 27.20 -4.97
C VAL A 286 14.29 26.84 -4.34
N SER A 287 14.29 25.83 -3.47
CA SER A 287 13.10 25.40 -2.76
C SER A 287 12.57 26.45 -1.77
N VAL A 288 11.30 26.33 -1.41
CA VAL A 288 10.68 27.03 -0.29
C VAL A 288 10.10 25.97 0.66
N PRO A 289 10.60 25.85 1.90
CA PRO A 289 11.73 26.60 2.48
C PRO A 289 13.06 26.38 1.75
N ALA A 290 13.98 27.33 1.92
CA ALA A 290 15.32 27.28 1.31
C ALA A 290 16.14 26.07 1.77
N PHE A 291 15.92 25.62 3.02
CA PHE A 291 16.52 24.42 3.57
C PHE A 291 15.52 23.67 4.45
N VAL A 292 15.81 22.40 4.68
CA VAL A 292 15.15 21.57 5.68
C VAL A 292 16.20 20.81 6.49
N GLU A 293 15.82 20.39 7.69
CA GLU A 293 16.65 19.58 8.57
C GLU A 293 15.91 18.26 8.85
N PRO A 294 16.35 17.13 8.27
CA PRO A 294 15.74 15.83 8.53
C PRO A 294 15.83 15.49 10.01
N SER A 295 14.69 15.52 10.69
CA SER A 295 14.56 15.34 12.14
C SER A 295 13.24 14.63 12.45
N SER A 296 13.07 14.17 13.68
CA SER A 296 11.85 13.49 14.14
C SER A 296 11.42 14.03 15.49
N TRP A 297 10.11 13.99 15.77
CA TRP A 297 9.56 14.23 17.11
C TRP A 297 10.27 13.42 18.21
N ARG A 298 10.88 12.27 17.86
CA ARG A 298 11.66 11.41 18.78
C ARG A 298 12.91 12.10 19.32
N ASP A 299 13.47 13.07 18.61
CA ASP A 299 14.68 13.78 19.02
C ASP A 299 14.43 14.63 20.27
N CYS A 300 13.19 15.06 20.46
CA CYS A 300 12.77 15.88 21.59
C CYS A 300 11.99 15.10 22.67
N SER A 301 11.79 13.78 22.49
CA SER A 301 11.07 12.91 23.41
C SER A 301 12.01 12.01 24.22
N CYS A 302 11.57 11.61 25.42
CA CYS A 302 12.24 10.56 26.18
C CYS A 302 12.04 9.16 25.54
N VAL A 303 11.04 9.01 24.66
CA VAL A 303 10.73 7.75 23.96
C VAL A 303 11.50 7.70 22.63
N LYS A 304 12.64 7.01 22.65
CA LYS A 304 13.51 6.88 21.46
C LYS A 304 13.22 5.65 20.61
N THR A 305 12.50 4.67 21.15
CA THR A 305 12.24 3.40 20.48
C THR A 305 10.91 3.40 19.74
N GLU A 306 10.90 2.87 18.52
CA GLU A 306 9.68 2.57 17.78
C GLU A 306 8.85 1.52 18.52
N ARG A 307 7.54 1.75 18.65
CA ARG A 307 6.61 0.78 19.24
C ARG A 307 6.52 -0.48 18.41
N ILE A 308 6.68 -0.32 17.10
CA ILE A 308 6.65 -1.39 16.11
C ILE A 308 7.97 -1.36 15.37
N SER A 309 8.97 -2.02 15.93
CA SER A 309 10.25 -2.21 15.27
C SER A 309 10.31 -3.58 14.61
N SER A 310 11.17 -3.71 13.60
CA SER A 310 11.63 -4.99 13.06
C SER A 310 12.14 -5.92 14.18
N ASP A 311 12.73 -5.35 15.22
CA ASP A 311 13.28 -6.07 16.36
C ASP A 311 12.19 -6.75 17.20
N GLY A 312 11.02 -6.12 17.36
CA GLY A 312 9.88 -6.70 18.07
C GLY A 312 9.33 -7.95 17.36
N LEU A 313 9.23 -7.92 16.02
CA LEU A 313 8.87 -9.08 15.22
C LEU A 313 9.93 -10.18 15.28
N ALA A 314 11.21 -9.82 15.15
CA ALA A 314 12.32 -10.75 15.28
C ALA A 314 12.36 -11.42 16.67
N LEU A 315 12.00 -10.67 17.72
CA LEU A 315 11.88 -11.21 19.08
C LEU A 315 10.76 -12.24 19.20
N LEU A 316 9.59 -12.02 18.58
CA LEU A 316 8.53 -13.03 18.52
C LEU A 316 8.99 -14.29 17.77
N ASP A 317 9.74 -14.14 16.68
CA ASP A 317 10.28 -15.28 15.92
C ASP A 317 11.32 -16.08 16.74
N ARG A 318 12.15 -15.39 17.52
CA ARG A 318 13.07 -16.03 18.49
C ARG A 318 12.30 -16.77 19.58
N LEU A 319 11.30 -16.13 20.22
CA LEU A 319 10.47 -16.76 21.24
C LEU A 319 9.76 -18.00 20.71
N PHE A 320 9.29 -17.95 19.47
CA PHE A 320 8.67 -19.09 18.80
C PHE A 320 9.64 -20.23 18.54
N SER A 321 10.88 -19.91 18.14
CA SER A 321 11.95 -20.88 17.97
C SER A 321 12.35 -21.54 19.30
N GLU A 322 12.43 -20.76 20.38
CA GLU A 322 12.70 -21.26 21.73
C GLU A 322 11.56 -22.19 22.21
N MET A 323 10.30 -21.81 22.00
CA MET A 323 9.13 -22.66 22.29
C MET A 323 9.13 -23.98 21.50
N LYS A 324 9.60 -23.96 20.25
CA LYS A 324 9.74 -25.17 19.42
C LYS A 324 10.80 -26.12 19.96
N ASN A 325 11.84 -25.62 20.61
CA ASN A 325 12.87 -26.45 21.23
C ASN A 325 12.37 -27.12 22.53
N GLU A 326 11.53 -26.45 23.30
CA GLU A 326 10.86 -27.01 24.48
C GLU A 326 9.79 -28.07 24.13
N ARG A 327 9.38 -28.14 22.85
CA ARG A 327 8.39 -29.10 22.33
C ARG A 327 8.87 -29.78 21.02
N PRO A 328 9.54 -30.95 21.08
CA PRO A 328 9.98 -31.65 19.87
C PRO A 328 8.82 -32.06 18.92
N ASP A 329 7.59 -32.16 19.43
CA ASP A 329 6.37 -32.43 18.65
C ASP A 329 5.89 -31.22 17.80
N LEU A 330 6.36 -29.99 18.10
CA LEU A 330 6.07 -28.79 17.30
C LEU A 330 6.87 -28.71 15.99
N LYS A 331 7.72 -29.70 15.66
CA LYS A 331 8.46 -29.74 14.39
C LYS A 331 7.55 -29.71 13.15
N THR A 332 6.26 -30.06 13.30
CA THR A 332 5.24 -30.04 12.24
C THR A 332 4.54 -28.68 12.07
N TYR A 333 4.81 -27.68 12.92
CA TYR A 333 4.37 -26.29 12.70
C TYR A 333 5.11 -25.75 11.47
N ASN A 334 4.45 -25.78 10.30
CA ASN A 334 4.98 -25.21 9.06
C ASN A 334 5.38 -23.74 9.23
N GLU A 335 6.41 -23.33 8.51
CA GLU A 335 6.92 -21.94 8.45
C GLU A 335 5.81 -20.94 8.09
N PRO A 336 5.87 -19.71 8.65
CA PRO A 336 4.97 -18.64 8.24
C PRO A 336 5.17 -18.35 6.75
N VAL A 337 4.07 -18.35 6.00
CA VAL A 337 4.05 -17.92 4.60
C VAL A 337 4.41 -16.43 4.56
N GLU A 338 5.52 -16.09 3.91
CA GLU A 338 5.84 -14.70 3.57
C GLU A 338 4.74 -14.13 2.66
N ASP A 339 4.24 -12.96 3.05
CA ASP A 339 3.15 -12.24 2.39
C ASP A 339 3.68 -11.55 1.12
N GLY A 340 3.76 -12.30 0.03
CA GLY A 340 3.78 -11.75 -1.32
C GLY A 340 2.35 -11.66 -1.83
N GLY A 341 1.87 -10.44 -2.10
CA GLY A 341 0.62 -10.22 -2.81
C GLY A 341 0.67 -10.90 -4.18
N GLY A 342 0.07 -12.09 -4.29
CA GLY A 342 0.02 -12.87 -5.51
C GLY A 342 -0.42 -14.30 -5.22
N ASP A 343 -1.53 -14.69 -5.83
CA ASP A 343 -2.12 -16.03 -5.92
C ASP A 343 -1.44 -17.20 -5.16
N CYS A 344 -2.16 -17.74 -4.19
CA CYS A 344 -1.92 -19.09 -3.65
C CYS A 344 -2.29 -20.16 -4.71
N ALA A 345 -1.44 -20.33 -5.72
CA ALA A 345 -1.39 -21.53 -6.56
C ALA A 345 -0.20 -22.38 -6.11
N GLY A 346 -0.42 -23.40 -5.28
CA GLY A 346 0.67 -24.35 -4.97
C GLY A 346 0.63 -25.17 -3.69
N LYS A 347 -0.48 -25.30 -2.95
CA LYS A 347 -0.63 -26.40 -1.98
C LYS A 347 -1.63 -27.40 -2.55
N ARG A 348 -1.14 -28.60 -2.91
CA ARG A 348 -1.95 -29.71 -3.45
C ARG A 348 -3.14 -29.96 -2.51
N LYS A 349 -4.34 -29.60 -2.98
CA LYS A 349 -5.61 -29.95 -2.35
C LYS A 349 -5.66 -31.47 -2.25
N LYS A 350 -5.65 -32.01 -1.03
CA LYS A 350 -6.09 -33.40 -0.81
C LYS A 350 -7.55 -33.44 -1.26
N THR A 351 -7.84 -34.22 -2.31
CA THR A 351 -9.21 -34.46 -2.75
C THR A 351 -10.00 -35.01 -1.58
N ALA A 352 -11.09 -34.32 -1.20
CA ALA A 352 -12.00 -34.78 -0.16
C ALA A 352 -12.44 -36.20 -0.52
N SER A 353 -12.11 -37.17 0.33
CA SER A 353 -12.46 -38.57 0.07
C SER A 353 -13.98 -38.72 0.10
N ILE A 354 -14.54 -39.63 -0.69
CA ILE A 354 -15.98 -39.92 -0.72
C ILE A 354 -16.54 -40.24 0.68
N LYS A 355 -15.71 -40.70 1.63
CA LYS A 355 -16.14 -40.89 3.03
C LYS A 355 -16.48 -39.57 3.76
N GLN A 356 -15.91 -38.43 3.35
CA GLN A 356 -16.24 -37.11 3.91
C GLN A 356 -17.58 -36.54 3.42
N LEU A 357 -18.14 -37.06 2.32
CA LEU A 357 -19.49 -36.70 1.85
C LEU A 357 -20.60 -37.35 2.71
N PHE A 358 -20.27 -38.38 3.49
CA PHE A 358 -21.22 -39.14 4.32
C PHE A 358 -20.93 -39.08 5.82
N THR A 359 -19.84 -38.42 6.26
CA THR A 359 -19.64 -38.08 7.68
C THR A 359 -20.66 -37.02 8.09
N ALA A 360 -21.75 -37.48 8.70
CA ALA A 360 -22.77 -36.73 9.42
C ALA A 360 -23.10 -35.35 8.82
N ALA A 361 -24.21 -35.26 8.08
CA ALA A 361 -24.82 -33.97 7.75
C ALA A 361 -24.85 -33.11 9.02
N SER A 362 -24.04 -32.06 9.08
CA SER A 362 -23.99 -31.15 10.21
C SER A 362 -25.39 -30.60 10.41
N LYS A 363 -26.08 -31.05 11.48
CA LYS A 363 -27.39 -30.53 11.85
C LYS A 363 -27.16 -29.17 12.48
N PHE A 364 -27.00 -28.14 11.65
CA PHE A 364 -27.02 -26.76 12.12
C PHE A 364 -28.30 -26.52 12.92
N GLN A 365 -28.16 -25.81 14.04
CA GLN A 365 -29.26 -25.62 14.97
C GLN A 365 -30.12 -24.43 14.59
N LYS A 366 -31.42 -24.67 14.36
CA LYS A 366 -32.40 -23.62 14.08
C LYS A 366 -33.02 -23.02 15.34
N HIS A 367 -33.44 -23.90 16.24
CA HIS A 367 -34.10 -23.52 17.48
C HIS A 367 -33.06 -23.55 18.60
N LEU A 368 -32.63 -22.37 19.00
CA LEU A 368 -31.60 -22.19 20.01
C LEU A 368 -32.28 -22.25 21.38
N LYS A 369 -31.96 -23.29 22.15
CA LYS A 369 -32.36 -23.38 23.56
C LYS A 369 -31.39 -22.55 24.41
N ARG A 370 -31.70 -22.37 25.69
CA ARG A 370 -30.76 -21.75 26.63
C ARG A 370 -29.41 -22.48 26.60
N GLY A 371 -28.35 -21.74 26.28
CA GLY A 371 -26.99 -22.27 26.10
C GLY A 371 -26.07 -21.26 25.39
N VAL A 372 -24.89 -21.72 25.00
CA VAL A 372 -23.90 -20.95 24.24
C VAL A 372 -23.68 -21.59 22.88
N PHE A 373 -23.73 -20.78 21.82
CA PHE A 373 -23.68 -21.22 20.43
C PHE A 373 -22.65 -20.43 19.62
N LEU A 374 -22.07 -21.08 18.62
CA LEU A 374 -21.17 -20.50 17.63
C LEU A 374 -21.91 -20.37 16.30
N SER A 375 -22.02 -19.16 15.76
CA SER A 375 -22.60 -18.93 14.43
C SER A 375 -21.52 -18.51 13.43
N CYS A 376 -21.61 -18.94 12.18
CA CYS A 376 -20.70 -18.53 11.11
C CYS A 376 -21.46 -17.85 9.97
N LEU A 377 -21.24 -16.55 9.82
CA LEU A 377 -21.77 -15.69 8.77
C LEU A 377 -20.78 -15.60 7.61
N LEU A 378 -21.10 -16.29 6.53
CA LEU A 378 -20.33 -16.23 5.28
C LEU A 378 -21.06 -15.36 4.27
N TYR A 379 -20.38 -14.36 3.71
CA TYR A 379 -20.98 -13.49 2.70
C TYR A 379 -20.09 -13.33 1.46
N HIS A 380 -20.74 -13.09 0.32
CA HIS A 380 -20.12 -12.80 -0.96
C HIS A 380 -21.00 -11.76 -1.66
N GLU A 381 -20.43 -10.58 -1.93
CA GLU A 381 -21.17 -9.43 -2.42
C GLU A 381 -22.44 -9.19 -1.57
N ASP A 382 -23.62 -9.24 -2.18
CA ASP A 382 -24.93 -9.04 -1.54
C ASP A 382 -25.62 -10.35 -1.12
N LYS A 383 -24.88 -11.47 -1.02
CA LYS A 383 -25.41 -12.79 -0.67
C LYS A 383 -24.78 -13.34 0.59
N VAL A 384 -25.59 -14.05 1.37
CA VAL A 384 -25.19 -14.73 2.62
C VAL A 384 -25.45 -16.22 2.50
N LEU A 385 -24.53 -17.04 3.00
CA LEU A 385 -24.74 -18.47 3.11
C LEU A 385 -25.71 -18.75 4.27
N VAL A 386 -26.83 -19.40 3.95
CA VAL A 386 -27.82 -19.87 4.91
C VAL A 386 -28.08 -21.36 4.69
N THR A 387 -28.69 -22.01 5.67
CA THR A 387 -29.22 -23.38 5.50
C THR A 387 -30.42 -23.38 4.54
N ASN A 388 -30.86 -24.57 4.12
CA ASN A 388 -32.08 -24.71 3.30
C ASN A 388 -33.35 -24.17 3.97
N GLU A 389 -33.34 -23.99 5.29
CA GLU A 389 -34.45 -23.40 6.06
C GLU A 389 -34.21 -21.91 6.40
N ASP A 390 -33.31 -21.23 5.66
CA ASP A 390 -33.07 -19.79 5.72
C ASP A 390 -32.56 -19.22 7.05
N PHE A 391 -31.81 -20.02 7.83
CA PHE A 391 -31.09 -19.55 9.02
C PHE A 391 -29.57 -19.69 8.85
N LEU A 392 -28.78 -18.97 9.65
CA LEU A 392 -27.31 -19.05 9.58
C LEU A 392 -26.78 -20.40 10.07
N PRO A 393 -25.61 -20.86 9.60
CA PRO A 393 -24.88 -21.97 10.21
C PRO A 393 -24.61 -21.72 11.71
N VAL A 394 -25.25 -22.50 12.59
CA VAL A 394 -25.08 -22.41 14.06
C VAL A 394 -24.78 -23.78 14.65
N ILE A 395 -23.80 -23.85 15.55
CA ILE A 395 -23.37 -25.04 16.29
C ILE A 395 -23.40 -24.73 17.79
N GLU A 396 -23.94 -25.65 18.58
CA GLU A 396 -23.92 -25.57 20.05
C GLU A 396 -22.53 -25.83 20.62
N ILE A 397 -22.15 -25.02 21.59
CA ILE A 397 -20.89 -25.15 22.33
C ILE A 397 -21.17 -25.84 23.67
N ASP A 398 -22.12 -25.30 24.44
CA ASP A 398 -22.43 -25.76 25.79
C ASP A 398 -23.89 -25.42 26.16
N ASP A 399 -24.53 -26.28 26.94
CA ASP A 399 -25.87 -26.05 27.51
C ASP A 399 -25.81 -25.23 28.81
N THR A 400 -24.61 -25.10 29.40
CA THR A 400 -24.37 -24.35 30.63
C THR A 400 -23.72 -22.98 30.39
N TYR A 401 -24.09 -21.99 31.22
CA TYR A 401 -23.59 -20.62 31.15
C TYR A 401 -22.34 -20.45 32.03
N PRO A 402 -21.14 -20.16 31.47
CA PRO A 402 -19.99 -19.79 32.29
C PRO A 402 -20.17 -18.39 32.88
N ASN A 403 -19.88 -18.22 34.17
CA ASN A 403 -20.04 -16.94 34.90
C ASN A 403 -19.26 -15.75 34.28
N SER A 404 -18.28 -15.97 33.39
CA SER A 404 -17.48 -14.92 32.73
C SER A 404 -17.16 -15.23 31.26
N ILE A 405 -18.18 -15.23 30.40
CA ILE A 405 -18.04 -15.51 28.96
C ILE A 405 -17.04 -14.58 28.24
N TYR A 406 -16.83 -13.36 28.74
CA TYR A 406 -15.97 -12.36 28.09
C TYR A 406 -14.49 -12.74 28.12
N GLN A 407 -14.02 -13.43 29.17
CA GLN A 407 -12.62 -13.89 29.22
C GLN A 407 -12.36 -14.93 28.13
N ASP A 408 -13.28 -15.89 27.96
CA ASP A 408 -13.17 -16.92 26.93
C ASP A 408 -13.44 -16.38 25.53
N PHE A 409 -14.31 -15.38 25.40
CA PHE A 409 -14.52 -14.65 24.15
C PHE A 409 -13.25 -13.91 23.70
N HIS A 410 -12.55 -13.23 24.61
CA HIS A 410 -11.27 -12.56 24.29
C HIS A 410 -10.13 -13.55 24.03
N TRP A 411 -10.15 -14.71 24.66
CA TRP A 411 -9.25 -15.81 24.30
C TRP A 411 -9.55 -16.32 22.88
N LEU A 412 -10.83 -16.52 22.53
CA LEU A 412 -11.25 -16.94 21.20
C LEU A 412 -10.91 -15.88 20.12
N LEU A 413 -10.89 -14.58 20.47
CA LEU A 413 -10.36 -13.53 19.57
C LEU A 413 -8.93 -13.82 19.13
N LYS A 414 -8.05 -14.25 20.04
CA LYS A 414 -6.68 -14.63 19.71
C LYS A 414 -6.65 -15.90 18.85
N VAL A 415 -7.43 -16.92 19.23
CA VAL A 415 -7.53 -18.17 18.46
C VAL A 415 -8.03 -17.91 17.02
N SER A 416 -8.90 -16.92 16.83
CA SER A 416 -9.41 -16.56 15.49
C SER A 416 -8.33 -16.04 14.53
N CYS A 417 -7.17 -15.65 15.05
CA CYS A 417 -6.00 -15.31 14.24
C CYS A 417 -5.20 -16.54 13.77
N THR A 418 -5.50 -17.74 14.28
CA THR A 418 -4.71 -18.96 14.10
C THR A 418 -5.58 -20.21 13.84
N TRP A 419 -6.61 -20.07 12.99
CA TRP A 419 -7.52 -21.18 12.67
C TRP A 419 -6.84 -22.44 12.12
N GLU A 420 -5.67 -22.31 11.51
CA GLU A 420 -4.87 -23.42 10.97
C GLU A 420 -4.38 -24.38 12.06
N ASP A 421 -4.10 -23.86 13.26
CA ASP A 421 -3.52 -24.64 14.37
C ASP A 421 -4.57 -25.25 15.30
N ILE A 422 -5.87 -25.01 15.04
CA ILE A 422 -6.94 -25.32 16.00
C ILE A 422 -7.04 -26.81 16.35
N LYS A 423 -6.76 -27.71 15.38
CA LYS A 423 -6.73 -29.17 15.59
C LYS A 423 -5.68 -29.57 16.61
N LEU A 424 -4.49 -28.97 16.49
CA LEU A 424 -3.37 -29.24 17.39
C LEU A 424 -3.67 -28.68 18.78
N LEU A 425 -4.09 -27.41 18.85
CA LEU A 425 -4.45 -26.75 20.11
C LEU A 425 -5.52 -27.56 20.87
N ARG A 426 -6.57 -28.03 20.17
CA ARG A 426 -7.64 -28.85 20.73
C ARG A 426 -7.11 -30.18 21.27
N ASN A 427 -6.31 -30.91 20.49
CA ASN A 427 -5.79 -32.22 20.91
C ASN A 427 -4.88 -32.09 22.14
N GLU A 428 -4.09 -31.03 22.21
CA GLU A 428 -3.22 -30.76 23.36
C GLU A 428 -4.02 -30.35 24.61
N MET A 429 -5.06 -29.52 24.45
CA MET A 429 -5.96 -29.17 25.54
C MET A 429 -6.78 -30.38 26.04
N GLU A 430 -7.15 -31.32 25.17
CA GLU A 430 -7.87 -32.53 25.58
C GLU A 430 -7.04 -33.51 26.40
N LYS A 431 -5.73 -33.57 26.18
CA LYS A 431 -4.83 -34.35 27.04
C LYS A 431 -4.84 -33.85 28.49
N SER A 432 -5.18 -32.58 28.73
CA SER A 432 -5.23 -31.97 30.06
C SER A 432 -6.60 -32.04 30.74
N LEU A 433 -7.61 -32.66 30.13
CA LEU A 433 -8.98 -32.69 30.66
C LEU A 433 -9.18 -33.69 31.81
N SER A 434 -8.16 -34.47 32.16
CA SER A 434 -8.26 -35.54 33.16
C SER A 434 -8.55 -35.05 34.59
N ASN A 435 -8.41 -33.74 34.91
CA ASN A 435 -8.73 -33.19 36.24
C ASN A 435 -9.25 -31.72 36.25
N SER A 436 -10.33 -31.50 37.01
CA SER A 436 -10.94 -30.29 37.64
C SER A 436 -10.72 -28.83 37.16
N ASN A 437 -10.18 -28.52 35.98
CA ASN A 437 -10.14 -27.14 35.46
C ASN A 437 -11.35 -26.85 34.54
N THR A 438 -12.44 -26.36 35.11
CA THR A 438 -13.72 -26.08 34.41
C THR A 438 -13.59 -25.06 33.26
N SER A 439 -12.65 -24.12 33.33
CA SER A 439 -12.37 -23.15 32.26
C SER A 439 -11.76 -23.79 31.00
N ASN A 440 -10.85 -24.75 31.18
CA ASN A 440 -10.27 -25.48 30.05
C ASN A 440 -11.31 -26.39 29.36
N HIS A 441 -12.26 -26.91 30.12
CA HIS A 441 -13.36 -27.71 29.59
C HIS A 441 -14.23 -26.91 28.61
N PHE A 442 -14.63 -25.68 28.98
CA PHE A 442 -15.41 -24.81 28.10
C PHE A 442 -14.61 -24.39 26.85
N ARG A 443 -13.32 -24.07 26.99
CA ARG A 443 -12.46 -23.75 25.84
C ARG A 443 -12.28 -24.93 24.88
N VAL A 444 -12.19 -26.16 25.37
CA VAL A 444 -12.18 -27.35 24.51
C VAL A 444 -13.50 -27.50 23.76
N LYS A 445 -14.65 -27.26 24.42
CA LYS A 445 -15.96 -27.21 23.73
C LYS A 445 -15.98 -26.14 22.64
N LEU A 446 -15.42 -24.95 22.87
CA LEU A 446 -15.27 -23.89 21.85
C LEU A 446 -14.46 -24.36 20.64
N LEU A 447 -13.32 -25.03 20.88
CA LEU A 447 -12.48 -25.56 19.81
C LEU A 447 -13.17 -26.70 19.05
N ASN A 448 -13.89 -27.57 19.75
CA ASN A 448 -14.68 -28.65 19.15
C ASN A 448 -15.80 -28.10 18.25
N ALA A 449 -16.55 -27.10 18.72
CA ALA A 449 -17.57 -26.43 17.92
C ALA A 449 -16.96 -25.74 16.68
N SER A 450 -15.79 -25.12 16.83
CA SER A 450 -15.05 -24.49 15.72
C SER A 450 -14.56 -25.50 14.69
N LEU A 451 -14.03 -26.66 15.12
CA LEU A 451 -13.64 -27.78 14.26
C LEU A 451 -14.82 -28.41 13.52
N GLN A 452 -15.94 -28.55 14.23
CA GLN A 452 -17.20 -29.01 13.65
C GLN A 452 -17.68 -28.01 12.59
N MET A 453 -17.57 -26.70 12.85
CA MET A 453 -17.88 -25.65 11.88
C MET A 453 -16.98 -25.72 10.63
N GLN A 454 -15.65 -25.84 10.81
CA GLN A 454 -14.69 -26.02 9.71
C GLN A 454 -15.04 -27.22 8.84
N THR A 455 -15.37 -28.35 9.48
CA THR A 455 -15.71 -29.60 8.79
C THR A 455 -17.04 -29.48 8.04
N ALA A 456 -18.06 -28.89 8.69
CA ALA A 456 -19.38 -28.68 8.11
C ALA A 456 -19.34 -27.73 6.91
N LEU A 457 -18.57 -26.65 7.01
CA LEU A 457 -18.46 -25.63 5.96
C LEU A 457 -17.38 -25.96 4.91
N SER A 458 -16.55 -26.97 5.16
CA SER A 458 -15.38 -27.33 4.33
C SER A 458 -14.42 -26.15 4.10
N ILE A 459 -14.21 -25.34 5.14
CA ILE A 459 -13.27 -24.20 5.12
C ILE A 459 -12.33 -24.28 6.32
N GLU A 460 -11.08 -23.90 6.14
CA GLU A 460 -10.10 -23.82 7.24
C GLU A 460 -10.29 -22.51 8.02
N ASN A 461 -10.41 -21.38 7.34
CA ASN A 461 -10.65 -20.09 7.99
C ASN A 461 -12.15 -19.80 8.08
N ILE A 462 -12.71 -19.87 9.30
CA ILE A 462 -14.13 -19.59 9.57
C ILE A 462 -14.43 -18.11 9.85
N GLY A 463 -13.43 -17.23 9.78
CA GLY A 463 -13.60 -15.77 9.82
C GLY A 463 -13.12 -15.09 11.09
N GLN A 464 -13.54 -13.84 11.26
CA GLN A 464 -13.25 -12.99 12.41
C GLN A 464 -14.48 -12.86 13.30
N LEU A 465 -14.28 -12.80 14.62
CA LEU A 465 -15.37 -12.59 15.56
C LEU A 465 -16.00 -11.19 15.39
N TYR A 466 -17.32 -11.14 15.51
CA TYR A 466 -18.03 -9.87 15.72
C TYR A 466 -17.62 -9.25 17.06
N HIS A 467 -17.72 -7.94 17.21
CA HIS A 467 -17.14 -7.23 18.37
C HIS A 467 -17.77 -7.58 19.73
N ARG A 468 -18.95 -8.22 19.72
CA ARG A 468 -19.63 -8.68 20.93
C ARG A 468 -20.45 -9.95 20.67
N PRO A 469 -20.63 -10.82 21.67
CA PRO A 469 -21.65 -11.86 21.62
C PRO A 469 -23.08 -11.25 21.56
N ILE A 470 -24.01 -11.97 20.94
CA ILE A 470 -25.44 -11.65 20.95
C ILE A 470 -26.07 -12.43 22.10
N LYS A 471 -26.83 -11.76 22.96
CA LYS A 471 -27.46 -12.35 24.14
C LYS A 471 -28.93 -11.92 24.22
N ASP A 472 -29.83 -12.86 24.47
CA ASP A 472 -31.26 -12.59 24.70
C ASP A 472 -31.57 -12.38 26.20
N SER A 473 -32.85 -12.16 26.51
CA SER A 473 -33.35 -12.03 27.89
C SER A 473 -33.30 -13.34 28.68
N GLU A 474 -33.42 -14.50 28.01
CA GLU A 474 -33.39 -15.84 28.62
C GLU A 474 -31.96 -16.31 28.97
N GLY A 475 -30.95 -15.59 28.49
CA GLY A 475 -29.54 -15.85 28.76
C GLY A 475 -28.84 -16.73 27.73
N THR A 476 -29.48 -17.01 26.59
CA THR A 476 -28.87 -17.68 25.44
C THR A 476 -27.84 -16.76 24.78
N ILE A 477 -26.65 -17.29 24.48
CA ILE A 477 -25.57 -16.52 23.86
C ILE A 477 -25.21 -17.12 22.50
N VAL A 478 -25.11 -16.26 21.49
CA VAL A 478 -24.50 -16.60 20.20
C VAL A 478 -23.22 -15.79 20.02
N ILE A 479 -22.13 -16.48 19.70
CA ILE A 479 -20.83 -15.92 19.33
C ILE A 479 -20.74 -15.88 17.80
N PRO A 480 -20.80 -14.70 17.16
CA PRO A 480 -20.79 -14.62 15.71
C PRO A 480 -19.38 -14.53 15.13
N LEU A 481 -19.11 -15.38 14.14
CA LEU A 481 -17.95 -15.33 13.26
C LEU A 481 -18.38 -14.82 11.88
N ILE A 482 -17.58 -13.98 11.25
CA ILE A 482 -17.89 -13.33 9.98
C ILE A 482 -16.73 -13.54 9.03
N ASN A 483 -17.00 -14.03 7.81
CA ASN A 483 -15.98 -14.21 6.78
C ASN A 483 -16.47 -13.77 5.41
N TYR A 484 -15.59 -13.10 4.66
CA TYR A 484 -15.83 -12.76 3.26
C TYR A 484 -15.30 -13.86 2.34
N VAL A 485 -16.15 -14.32 1.43
CA VAL A 485 -15.83 -15.42 0.52
C VAL A 485 -15.60 -14.84 -0.88
N LYS A 486 -14.36 -14.90 -1.37
CA LYS A 486 -14.01 -14.39 -2.71
C LYS A 486 -14.68 -15.20 -3.83
N ASN A 487 -14.73 -16.52 -3.70
CA ASN A 487 -15.28 -17.41 -4.71
C ASN A 487 -16.31 -18.34 -4.08
N VAL A 488 -17.59 -18.13 -4.38
CA VAL A 488 -18.71 -18.94 -3.88
C VAL A 488 -18.51 -20.44 -4.13
N LYS A 489 -17.88 -20.83 -5.24
CA LYS A 489 -17.63 -22.24 -5.58
C LYS A 489 -16.61 -22.93 -4.67
N SER A 490 -15.84 -22.18 -3.88
CA SER A 490 -14.94 -22.78 -2.90
C SER A 490 -15.67 -23.35 -1.69
N ILE A 491 -16.96 -23.05 -1.53
CA ILE A 491 -17.80 -23.50 -0.43
C ILE A 491 -18.83 -24.47 -0.98
N SER A 492 -18.63 -25.76 -0.68
CA SER A 492 -19.51 -26.84 -1.10
C SER A 492 -20.10 -27.49 0.15
N VAL A 493 -21.21 -26.95 0.62
CA VAL A 493 -21.88 -27.41 1.85
C VAL A 493 -23.21 -28.05 1.48
N LEU A 494 -23.39 -29.30 1.88
CA LEU A 494 -24.66 -30.00 1.77
C LEU A 494 -25.71 -29.28 2.62
N ASN A 495 -26.90 -29.05 2.05
CA ASN A 495 -28.03 -28.38 2.71
C ASN A 495 -27.87 -26.88 3.02
N SER A 496 -26.98 -26.18 2.31
CA SER A 496 -26.85 -24.72 2.37
C SER A 496 -27.02 -24.08 1.01
N ARG A 497 -27.51 -22.83 1.00
CA ARG A 497 -27.72 -22.03 -0.19
C ARG A 497 -27.30 -20.58 0.03
N TRP A 498 -26.97 -19.89 -1.05
CA TRP A 498 -26.66 -18.46 -1.01
C TRP A 498 -27.94 -17.66 -1.18
N LEU A 499 -28.31 -16.90 -0.15
CA LEU A 499 -29.52 -16.09 -0.11
C LEU A 499 -29.16 -14.59 -0.23
N PRO A 500 -29.77 -13.84 -1.16
CA PRO A 500 -29.59 -12.39 -1.23
C PRO A 500 -30.04 -11.67 0.05
N LEU A 501 -29.26 -10.68 0.51
CA LEU A 501 -29.55 -9.88 1.72
C LEU A 501 -30.91 -9.20 1.66
N SER A 502 -31.34 -8.75 0.48
CA SER A 502 -32.67 -8.17 0.25
C SER A 502 -33.85 -9.09 0.60
N LYS A 503 -33.65 -10.42 0.65
CA LYS A 503 -34.68 -11.37 1.09
C LYS A 503 -34.73 -11.54 2.60
N LEU A 504 -33.59 -11.36 3.29
CA LEU A 504 -33.49 -11.43 4.75
C LEU A 504 -34.14 -10.22 5.43
N THR A 505 -34.05 -9.04 4.82
CA THR A 505 -34.61 -7.79 5.37
C THR A 505 -36.14 -7.71 5.29
N LYS A 506 -36.79 -8.45 4.38
CA LYS A 506 -38.26 -8.49 4.25
C LYS A 506 -38.93 -9.21 5.42
N THR A 507 -38.28 -10.24 5.97
CA THR A 507 -38.71 -10.96 7.18
C THR A 507 -38.72 -10.06 8.42
N LYS A 508 -37.93 -8.98 8.42
CA LYS A 508 -37.82 -7.98 9.51
C LYS A 508 -39.11 -7.15 9.70
N ARG A 509 -40.00 -7.08 8.69
CA ARG A 509 -41.23 -6.25 8.75
C ARG A 509 -42.48 -6.99 9.24
N THR A 510 -42.48 -8.32 9.27
CA THR A 510 -43.67 -9.12 9.60
C THR A 510 -43.80 -9.51 11.09
N ASN A 511 -42.69 -9.51 11.86
CA ASN A 511 -42.68 -9.93 13.29
C ASN A 511 -42.38 -8.76 14.24
N MET A 512 -43.25 -7.75 14.30
CA MET A 512 -43.17 -6.69 15.32
C MET A 512 -44.12 -6.99 16.48
N CYS A 513 -43.93 -8.12 17.17
CA CYS A 513 -44.58 -8.38 18.47
C CYS A 513 -43.96 -9.61 19.16
N THR A 514 -43.79 -9.53 20.49
CA THR A 514 -43.30 -10.55 21.43
C THR A 514 -41.77 -10.80 21.44
N GLU A 515 -41.26 -11.15 22.62
CA GLU A 515 -39.84 -11.20 23.00
C GLU A 515 -38.92 -11.76 21.89
N ASN A 516 -37.97 -10.94 21.43
CA ASN A 516 -37.06 -11.34 20.36
C ASN A 516 -36.16 -12.50 20.84
N ASN A 517 -36.45 -13.72 20.36
CA ASN A 517 -35.58 -14.87 20.53
C ASN A 517 -34.19 -14.56 19.90
N VAL A 518 -33.10 -15.06 20.49
CA VAL A 518 -31.73 -14.84 20.01
C VAL A 518 -31.54 -15.18 18.52
N SER A 519 -32.28 -16.16 17.98
CA SER A 519 -32.27 -16.48 16.54
C SER A 519 -32.74 -15.31 15.67
N GLU A 520 -33.78 -14.60 16.09
CA GLU A 520 -34.28 -13.42 15.38
C GLU A 520 -33.32 -12.25 15.51
N MET A 521 -32.72 -12.05 16.70
CA MET A 521 -31.68 -11.03 16.92
C MET A 521 -30.44 -11.28 16.05
N LEU A 522 -30.03 -12.55 15.91
CA LEU A 522 -28.91 -12.96 15.04
C LEU A 522 -29.22 -12.61 13.58
N MET A 523 -30.39 -13.01 13.07
CA MET A 523 -30.79 -12.71 11.69
C MET A 523 -30.97 -11.21 11.45
N ALA A 524 -31.54 -10.47 12.40
CA ALA A 524 -31.78 -9.04 12.31
C ALA A 524 -30.48 -8.20 12.26
N SER A 525 -29.39 -8.73 12.81
CA SER A 525 -28.07 -8.08 12.90
C SER A 525 -27.10 -8.47 11.79
N VAL A 526 -27.47 -9.36 10.86
CA VAL A 526 -26.60 -9.82 9.76
C VAL A 526 -26.01 -8.66 8.95
N GLN A 527 -26.83 -7.66 8.62
CA GLN A 527 -26.37 -6.49 7.86
C GLN A 527 -25.33 -5.69 8.66
N ASP A 528 -25.61 -5.42 9.94
CA ASP A 528 -24.72 -4.66 10.81
C ASP A 528 -23.39 -5.39 11.03
N GLN A 529 -23.44 -6.71 11.15
CA GLN A 529 -22.27 -7.58 11.25
C GLN A 529 -21.41 -7.51 9.98
N ILE A 530 -22.00 -7.61 8.80
CA ILE A 530 -21.28 -7.48 7.51
C ILE A 530 -20.67 -6.09 7.39
N THR A 531 -21.45 -5.04 7.65
CA THR A 531 -20.97 -3.66 7.58
C THR A 531 -19.81 -3.44 8.53
N TYR A 532 -19.93 -3.88 9.80
CA TYR A 532 -18.84 -3.82 10.77
C TYR A 532 -17.58 -4.55 10.26
N HIS A 533 -17.72 -5.76 9.74
CA HIS A 533 -16.60 -6.55 9.22
C HIS A 533 -15.90 -5.89 8.01
N GLN A 534 -16.65 -5.21 7.15
CA GLN A 534 -16.09 -4.46 6.01
C GLN A 534 -15.31 -3.24 6.50
N VAL A 535 -15.95 -2.38 7.29
CA VAL A 535 -15.38 -1.09 7.71
C VAL A 535 -14.25 -1.25 8.71
N SER A 536 -14.25 -2.30 9.54
CA SER A 536 -13.17 -2.56 10.49
C SER A 536 -11.82 -2.90 9.84
N ARG A 537 -11.81 -3.23 8.55
CA ARG A 537 -10.62 -3.63 7.78
C ARG A 537 -10.07 -2.53 6.88
N ILE A 538 -10.77 -1.40 6.77
CA ILE A 538 -10.35 -0.26 5.96
C ILE A 538 -9.27 0.49 6.73
N LYS A 539 -8.11 0.69 6.11
CA LYS A 539 -7.04 1.54 6.65
C LYS A 539 -7.36 3.00 6.35
N LEU A 540 -6.98 3.89 7.26
CA LEU A 540 -6.94 5.32 6.96
C LEU A 540 -6.02 5.62 5.77
N SER A 541 -6.36 6.65 4.99
CA SER A 541 -5.48 7.15 3.94
C SER A 541 -4.18 7.74 4.52
N LYS A 542 -3.11 7.80 3.73
CA LYS A 542 -1.82 8.34 4.15
C LYS A 542 -1.99 9.74 4.76
N GLY A 543 -1.44 9.99 5.94
CA GLY A 543 -1.48 11.31 6.58
C GLY A 543 -1.25 11.34 8.10
N LEU A 544 -1.16 12.57 8.61
CA LEU A 544 -1.16 12.89 10.03
C LEU A 544 -2.58 13.26 10.47
N TYR A 545 -3.02 12.71 11.60
CA TYR A 545 -4.38 12.84 12.11
C TYR A 545 -4.40 13.32 13.56
N LEU A 546 -5.45 14.06 13.95
CA LEU A 546 -5.84 14.21 15.34
C LEU A 546 -6.82 13.10 15.72
N GLY A 547 -6.56 12.40 16.83
CA GLY A 547 -7.49 11.44 17.43
C GLY A 547 -8.08 11.98 18.74
N TYR A 548 -9.28 11.54 19.13
CA TYR A 548 -9.94 11.94 20.36
C TYR A 548 -10.20 10.71 21.25
N LEU A 549 -9.78 10.76 22.51
CA LEU A 549 -10.04 9.69 23.47
C LEU A 549 -11.37 9.92 24.21
N LYS A 550 -12.31 8.97 24.09
CA LYS A 550 -13.47 8.87 24.99
C LYS A 550 -13.64 7.42 25.42
N MET A 551 -13.74 7.21 26.72
CA MET A 551 -13.90 5.88 27.31
C MET A 551 -15.25 5.73 27.99
N ARG A 552 -15.69 4.49 28.11
CA ARG A 552 -16.85 4.08 28.89
C ARG A 552 -16.44 2.91 29.78
N SER A 553 -16.70 3.02 31.07
CA SER A 553 -16.59 1.89 31.98
C SER A 553 -17.94 1.18 32.09
N SER A 554 -17.90 -0.15 32.13
CA SER A 554 -19.01 -1.03 32.52
C SER A 554 -18.55 -1.88 33.72
N VAL A 555 -19.45 -2.68 34.31
CA VAL A 555 -19.12 -3.55 35.46
C VAL A 555 -17.96 -4.50 35.13
N ASP A 556 -17.94 -5.03 33.92
CA ASP A 556 -16.99 -6.09 33.53
C ASP A 556 -15.92 -5.63 32.54
N LEU A 557 -16.15 -4.51 31.83
CA LEU A 557 -15.33 -4.10 30.69
C LEU A 557 -15.06 -2.60 30.67
N LEU A 558 -13.82 -2.24 30.36
CA LEU A 558 -13.47 -0.91 29.89
C LEU A 558 -13.59 -0.86 28.36
N GLN A 559 -14.30 0.13 27.85
CA GLN A 559 -14.58 0.31 26.43
C GLN A 559 -14.07 1.65 25.93
N VAL A 560 -13.53 1.68 24.70
CA VAL A 560 -13.17 2.88 23.95
C VAL A 560 -14.28 3.18 22.94
N LEU A 561 -14.65 4.45 22.83
CA LEU A 561 -15.60 4.91 21.83
C LEU A 561 -14.87 5.09 20.49
N VAL A 562 -15.40 4.51 19.42
CA VAL A 562 -14.85 4.60 18.06
C VAL A 562 -15.93 4.94 17.04
N PRO A 563 -15.61 5.51 15.87
CA PRO A 563 -16.60 5.72 14.81
C PRO A 563 -17.07 4.38 14.22
N SER A 564 -18.37 4.23 13.96
CA SER A 564 -18.93 2.99 13.41
C SER A 564 -18.45 2.70 11.98
N LYS A 565 -18.02 3.74 11.24
CA LYS A 565 -17.42 3.63 9.89
C LYS A 565 -15.91 3.34 9.89
N SER A 566 -15.24 3.43 11.03
CA SER A 566 -13.80 3.19 11.17
C SER A 566 -13.46 2.69 12.58
N PRO A 567 -13.96 1.52 12.98
CA PRO A 567 -13.90 1.07 14.37
C PRO A 567 -12.49 0.65 14.83
N ASN A 568 -11.52 0.66 13.91
CA ASN A 568 -10.12 0.32 14.15
C ASN A 568 -9.28 1.54 14.58
N VAL A 569 -9.85 2.75 14.64
CA VAL A 569 -9.22 3.96 15.14
C VAL A 569 -10.22 4.75 16.01
N PRO A 570 -9.76 5.53 17.01
CA PRO A 570 -10.65 6.45 17.73
C PRO A 570 -11.23 7.52 16.79
N PRO A 571 -12.22 8.31 17.25
CA PRO A 571 -12.70 9.47 16.50
C PRO A 571 -11.53 10.35 16.09
N HIS A 572 -11.46 10.71 14.82
CA HIS A 572 -10.29 11.36 14.26
C HIS A 572 -10.63 12.34 13.16
N CYS A 573 -9.67 13.22 12.84
CA CYS A 573 -9.74 14.14 11.71
C CYS A 573 -8.34 14.34 11.11
N LYS A 574 -8.24 14.36 9.78
CA LYS A 574 -6.96 14.50 9.06
C LYS A 574 -6.44 15.94 9.18
N ILE A 575 -5.13 16.08 9.46
CA ILE A 575 -4.40 17.35 9.50
C ILE A 575 -3.75 17.63 8.15
N ARG A 576 -2.97 16.66 7.63
CA ARG A 576 -2.24 16.75 6.35
C ARG A 576 -1.89 15.37 5.79
N ASP A 577 -1.43 15.31 4.53
CA ASP A 577 -1.05 14.07 3.83
C ASP A 577 0.31 13.51 4.22
N ASN A 578 1.25 14.35 4.63
CA ASN A 578 2.51 13.90 5.19
C ASN A 578 2.25 13.36 6.62
N PRO A 579 2.59 12.10 6.97
CA PRO A 579 2.40 11.55 8.31
C PRO A 579 3.53 11.89 9.30
N HIS A 580 4.68 12.34 8.79
CA HIS A 580 5.87 12.58 9.59
C HIS A 580 5.76 13.89 10.38
N VAL A 581 6.24 13.89 11.63
CA VAL A 581 6.31 15.09 12.48
C VAL A 581 7.78 15.35 12.81
N THR A 582 8.26 16.55 12.47
CA THR A 582 9.65 16.95 12.72
C THR A 582 9.89 17.31 14.18
N ALA A 583 11.17 17.39 14.58
CA ALA A 583 11.55 17.85 15.92
C ALA A 583 11.00 19.26 16.20
N ASP A 584 11.17 20.17 15.25
CA ASP A 584 10.72 21.57 15.32
C ASP A 584 9.19 21.68 15.48
N GLU A 585 8.42 20.93 14.68
CA GLU A 585 6.96 20.93 14.77
C GLU A 585 6.49 20.43 16.15
N TRP A 586 7.13 19.37 16.66
CA TRP A 586 6.78 18.77 17.94
C TRP A 586 7.14 19.68 19.13
N GLU A 587 8.31 20.32 19.10
CA GLU A 587 8.73 21.26 20.15
C GLU A 587 7.83 22.49 20.21
N VAL A 588 7.45 23.04 19.05
CA VAL A 588 6.51 24.16 18.97
C VAL A 588 5.13 23.76 19.50
N LEU A 589 4.63 22.58 19.14
CA LEU A 589 3.35 22.08 19.66
C LEU A 589 3.37 21.94 21.19
N ARG A 590 4.48 21.47 21.78
CA ARG A 590 4.64 21.31 23.25
C ARG A 590 4.83 22.63 24.01
N SER A 591 5.47 23.61 23.39
CA SER A 591 5.80 24.88 24.04
C SER A 591 4.70 25.95 23.96
N CYS A 592 3.56 25.63 23.32
CA CYS A 592 2.37 26.49 23.17
C CYS A 592 1.63 26.77 24.49
N ASN A 593 2.29 27.48 25.42
CA ASN A 593 1.75 27.76 26.76
C ASN A 593 1.55 29.26 27.04
N SER A 594 2.13 30.16 26.24
CA SER A 594 1.95 31.62 26.37
C SER A 594 2.15 32.41 25.05
N SER A 595 1.49 33.57 24.95
CA SER A 595 1.50 34.47 23.79
C SER A 595 2.89 35.05 23.44
N ASP A 596 3.79 35.16 24.42
CA ASP A 596 5.05 35.90 24.27
C ASP A 596 6.11 35.16 23.43
N LYS A 597 5.94 33.86 23.14
CA LYS A 597 6.92 33.04 22.39
C LYS A 597 6.68 32.95 20.88
N LEU A 598 5.63 33.58 20.35
CA LEU A 598 5.26 33.50 18.92
C LEU A 598 6.10 34.37 17.98
N SER A 599 6.79 35.39 18.51
CA SER A 599 7.50 36.40 17.70
C SER A 599 8.69 35.85 16.89
N GLY A 600 9.06 34.58 17.09
CA GLY A 600 10.15 33.91 16.37
C GLY A 600 9.77 32.66 15.57
N LEU A 601 8.47 32.31 15.44
CA LEU A 601 8.08 31.11 14.69
C LEU A 601 8.33 31.25 13.19
N SER A 602 8.86 30.18 12.59
CA SER A 602 8.92 30.06 11.14
C SER A 602 7.52 30.00 10.52
N GLU A 603 7.42 30.32 9.23
CA GLU A 603 6.17 30.21 8.50
C GLU A 603 5.64 28.77 8.49
N GLN A 604 6.51 27.76 8.36
CA GLN A 604 6.10 26.35 8.43
C GLN A 604 5.51 25.99 9.80
N GLN A 605 6.14 26.43 10.89
CA GLN A 605 5.66 26.17 12.25
C GLN A 605 4.28 26.79 12.46
N ARG A 606 4.07 28.03 11.99
CA ARG A 606 2.77 28.71 12.07
C ARG A 606 1.70 27.96 11.29
N MET A 607 1.98 27.60 10.04
CA MET A 607 1.05 26.84 9.19
C MET A 607 0.69 25.49 9.81
N PHE A 608 1.67 24.78 10.39
CA PHE A 608 1.41 23.53 11.10
C PHE A 608 0.47 23.73 12.29
N LEU A 609 0.74 24.70 13.17
CA LEU A 609 -0.11 25.00 14.31
C LEU A 609 -1.53 25.42 13.90
N GLU A 610 -1.67 26.22 12.84
CA GLU A 610 -2.97 26.62 12.30
C GLU A 610 -3.76 25.41 11.77
N HIS A 611 -3.11 24.50 11.03
CA HIS A 611 -3.75 23.26 10.59
C HIS A 611 -4.18 22.37 11.76
N VAL A 612 -3.34 22.23 12.80
CA VAL A 612 -3.69 21.48 14.02
C VAL A 612 -4.92 22.12 14.71
N ALA A 613 -4.91 23.44 14.90
CA ALA A 613 -5.99 24.15 15.58
C ALA A 613 -7.32 24.09 14.81
N LEU A 614 -7.29 24.27 13.48
CA LEU A 614 -8.48 24.14 12.63
C LEU A 614 -9.04 22.72 12.66
N THR A 615 -8.17 21.71 12.60
CA THR A 615 -8.56 20.29 12.68
C THR A 615 -9.15 19.97 14.06
N MET A 616 -8.59 20.53 15.13
CA MET A 616 -9.07 20.38 16.49
C MET A 616 -10.49 20.94 16.65
N LYS A 617 -10.77 22.14 16.12
CA LYS A 617 -12.14 22.72 16.11
C LYS A 617 -13.14 21.80 15.40
N ARG A 618 -12.75 21.23 14.24
CA ARG A 618 -13.60 20.28 13.49
C ARG A 618 -13.89 19.02 14.31
N LEU A 619 -12.88 18.49 15.01
CA LEU A 619 -13.02 17.30 15.84
C LEU A 619 -13.89 17.56 17.08
N PHE A 620 -13.73 18.71 17.74
CA PHE A 620 -14.59 19.13 18.86
C PHE A 620 -16.05 19.32 18.44
N ARG A 621 -16.30 19.92 17.27
CA ARG A 621 -17.64 20.00 16.69
C ARG A 621 -18.23 18.61 16.46
N TYR A 622 -17.44 17.67 15.94
CA TYR A 622 -17.89 16.28 15.73
C TYR A 622 -18.20 15.56 17.04
N MET A 623 -17.41 15.80 18.08
CA MET A 623 -17.57 15.23 19.42
C MET A 623 -18.51 16.02 20.33
N GLU A 624 -19.20 17.04 19.81
CA GLU A 624 -20.15 17.89 20.55
C GLU A 624 -19.56 18.49 21.84
N VAL A 625 -18.28 18.87 21.81
CA VAL A 625 -17.60 19.53 22.93
C VAL A 625 -18.03 20.99 22.98
N THR A 626 -18.45 21.48 24.15
CA THR A 626 -18.83 22.89 24.34
C THR A 626 -17.61 23.81 24.25
N GLU A 627 -17.80 25.07 23.87
CA GLU A 627 -16.69 26.03 23.76
C GLU A 627 -15.95 26.23 25.10
N ASP A 628 -16.69 26.19 26.22
CA ASP A 628 -16.13 26.28 27.57
C ASP A 628 -15.25 25.07 27.90
N ASP A 629 -15.68 23.86 27.51
CA ASP A 629 -14.95 22.62 27.78
C ASP A 629 -13.73 22.43 26.88
N CYS A 630 -13.72 23.05 25.69
CA CYS A 630 -12.61 22.94 24.74
C CYS A 630 -11.28 23.31 25.39
N ALA A 631 -11.25 24.37 26.21
CA ALA A 631 -10.06 24.86 26.89
C ALA A 631 -9.50 23.89 27.95
N LEU A 632 -10.32 22.97 28.45
CA LEU A 632 -9.95 22.01 29.49
C LEU A 632 -9.34 20.72 28.93
N HIS A 633 -9.41 20.52 27.60
CA HIS A 633 -8.78 19.38 26.94
C HIS A 633 -7.26 19.51 26.93
N ARG A 634 -6.58 18.36 26.86
CA ARG A 634 -5.11 18.26 26.81
C ARG A 634 -4.67 17.56 25.54
N LEU A 635 -3.51 17.93 25.02
CA LEU A 635 -2.83 17.16 23.97
C LEU A 635 -1.93 16.11 24.62
N TYR A 636 -1.95 14.90 24.08
CA TYR A 636 -1.02 13.84 24.46
C TYR A 636 0.36 14.17 23.90
N ASP A 637 1.25 14.62 24.77
CA ASP A 637 2.57 15.21 24.46
C ASP A 637 3.74 14.27 24.75
N SER A 638 3.46 13.01 25.09
CA SER A 638 4.50 12.00 25.34
C SER A 638 5.12 11.46 24.04
N GLU A 639 4.29 11.25 23.00
CA GLU A 639 4.71 10.72 21.71
C GLU A 639 3.70 11.03 20.59
N VAL A 640 4.15 10.89 19.34
CA VAL A 640 3.28 10.76 18.18
C VAL A 640 3.01 9.27 17.94
N ILE A 641 1.74 8.90 17.77
CA ILE A 641 1.32 7.52 17.62
C ILE A 641 1.44 7.10 16.15
N GLU A 642 2.58 6.53 15.80
CA GLU A 642 2.85 5.96 14.47
C GLU A 642 2.19 4.59 14.34
N ILE A 643 1.00 4.53 13.73
CA ILE A 643 0.27 3.26 13.50
C ILE A 643 0.98 2.43 12.41
N SER A 644 1.43 3.12 11.36
CA SER A 644 2.14 2.57 10.20
C SER A 644 2.99 3.67 9.55
N PRO A 645 3.91 3.35 8.63
CA PRO A 645 4.71 4.36 7.92
C PRO A 645 3.86 5.41 7.16
N GLU A 646 2.61 5.10 6.87
CA GLU A 646 1.69 5.98 6.14
C GLU A 646 0.76 6.79 7.07
N VAL A 647 0.59 6.41 8.34
CA VAL A 647 -0.45 6.95 9.20
C VAL A 647 0.06 7.19 10.63
N SER A 648 -0.02 8.46 11.06
CA SER A 648 0.37 8.91 12.39
C SER A 648 -0.76 9.67 13.08
N LEU A 649 -0.89 9.55 14.40
CA LEU A 649 -1.90 10.24 15.21
C LEU A 649 -1.27 11.07 16.33
N ILE A 650 -1.83 12.25 16.56
CA ILE A 650 -1.67 13.03 17.78
C ILE A 650 -2.99 12.95 18.55
N MET A 651 -2.95 12.53 19.82
CA MET A 651 -4.17 12.30 20.59
C MET A 651 -4.58 13.53 21.40
N ILE A 652 -5.86 13.84 21.37
CA ILE A 652 -6.52 14.79 22.26
C ILE A 652 -7.23 14.00 23.35
N VAL A 653 -7.04 14.46 24.58
CA VAL A 653 -7.52 13.82 25.78
C VAL A 653 -8.43 14.80 26.53
N PRO A 654 -9.68 14.43 26.81
CA PRO A 654 -10.59 15.28 27.58
C PRO A 654 -10.18 15.38 29.07
N PRO A 655 -10.79 16.29 29.83
CA PRO A 655 -10.60 16.40 31.28
C PRO A 655 -10.81 15.06 31.98
N ILE A 656 -10.05 14.80 33.04
CA ILE A 656 -10.01 13.51 33.77
C ILE A 656 -11.43 13.02 34.14
N GLU A 657 -12.28 13.94 34.59
CA GLU A 657 -13.66 13.70 35.02
C GLU A 657 -14.58 13.25 33.88
N SER A 658 -14.27 13.64 32.65
CA SER A 658 -15.08 13.37 31.45
C SER A 658 -14.47 12.31 30.53
N ALA A 659 -13.20 11.96 30.74
CA ALA A 659 -12.47 11.00 29.92
C ALA A 659 -13.05 9.58 29.95
N CYS A 660 -13.67 9.20 31.07
CA CYS A 660 -14.30 7.89 31.22
C CYS A 660 -15.68 8.01 31.85
N SER A 661 -16.73 7.78 31.05
CA SER A 661 -18.11 7.76 31.56
C SER A 661 -18.32 6.53 32.46
N VAL A 662 -18.94 6.74 33.62
CA VAL A 662 -19.18 5.71 34.65
C VAL A 662 -20.55 5.06 34.43
N PRO A 663 -20.77 3.78 34.79
CA PRO A 663 -22.08 3.15 34.69
C PRO A 663 -23.18 3.97 35.38
N GLY A 664 -24.33 4.13 34.72
CA GLY A 664 -25.49 4.87 35.25
C GLY A 664 -25.55 6.34 34.84
N GLN A 665 -24.46 6.92 34.35
CA GLN A 665 -24.48 8.27 33.78
C GLN A 665 -25.07 8.24 32.36
N ARG A 666 -26.05 9.11 32.09
CA ARG A 666 -26.55 9.31 30.73
C ARG A 666 -25.57 10.19 29.98
N GLU A 667 -24.85 9.59 29.05
CA GLU A 667 -23.92 10.28 28.15
C GLU A 667 -24.54 10.29 26.73
N LEU A 668 -24.80 11.48 26.19
CA LEU A 668 -25.45 11.66 24.87
C LEU A 668 -24.64 11.01 23.73
N LEU A 669 -23.31 11.10 23.80
CA LEU A 669 -22.40 10.48 22.83
C LEU A 669 -22.54 8.95 22.76
N LEU A 670 -22.99 8.28 23.83
CA LEU A 670 -23.20 6.83 23.83
C LEU A 670 -24.50 6.40 23.16
N GLN A 671 -25.40 7.34 22.85
CA GLN A 671 -26.67 7.08 22.16
C GLN A 671 -26.56 7.30 20.65
N ARG A 672 -25.46 7.90 20.20
CA ARG A 672 -25.20 8.22 18.80
C ARG A 672 -24.92 6.96 17.98
N PRO A 673 -25.64 6.73 16.86
CA PRO A 673 -25.48 5.53 16.03
C PRO A 673 -24.17 5.53 15.20
N ASP A 674 -23.56 6.69 15.01
CA ASP A 674 -22.29 6.86 14.32
C ASP A 674 -21.07 6.54 15.21
N LEU A 675 -21.28 6.34 16.51
CA LEU A 675 -20.26 5.96 17.48
C LEU A 675 -20.56 4.58 18.08
N LEU A 676 -19.51 3.80 18.31
CA LEU A 676 -19.58 2.42 18.76
C LEU A 676 -18.63 2.22 19.97
N PRO A 677 -19.13 1.80 21.14
CA PRO A 677 -18.26 1.43 22.26
C PRO A 677 -17.68 0.02 22.04
N LEU A 678 -16.36 -0.08 21.97
CA LEU A 678 -15.63 -1.35 21.84
C LEU A 678 -14.84 -1.66 23.11
N PRO A 679 -14.90 -2.89 23.65
CA PRO A 679 -13.96 -3.31 24.69
C PRO A 679 -12.52 -3.09 24.23
N VAL A 680 -11.64 -2.60 25.12
CA VAL A 680 -10.24 -2.26 24.77
C VAL A 680 -9.54 -3.43 24.08
N GLN A 681 -9.74 -4.66 24.57
CA GLN A 681 -9.11 -5.85 23.98
C GLN A 681 -9.65 -6.15 22.57
N VAL A 682 -10.93 -5.87 22.30
CA VAL A 682 -11.52 -6.01 20.95
C VAL A 682 -10.95 -4.96 20.01
N PHE A 683 -10.88 -3.70 20.47
CA PHE A 683 -10.28 -2.60 19.71
C PHE A 683 -8.82 -2.92 19.34
N GLU A 684 -8.00 -3.37 20.29
CA GLU A 684 -6.59 -3.72 20.05
C GLU A 684 -6.45 -4.81 18.99
N MET A 685 -7.27 -5.87 19.07
CA MET A 685 -7.25 -6.96 18.09
C MET A 685 -7.69 -6.50 16.69
N VAL A 686 -8.66 -5.59 16.60
CA VAL A 686 -9.15 -5.04 15.32
C VAL A 686 -8.15 -4.04 14.72
N HIS A 687 -7.63 -3.13 15.54
CA HIS A 687 -6.63 -2.14 15.17
C HIS A 687 -5.35 -2.82 14.67
N LEU A 688 -4.73 -3.64 15.51
CA LEU A 688 -3.51 -4.35 15.16
C LEU A 688 -3.76 -5.39 14.06
N GLY A 689 -4.95 -6.01 14.00
CA GLY A 689 -5.32 -6.91 12.90
C GLY A 689 -5.39 -6.21 11.54
N THR A 690 -5.72 -4.92 11.51
CA THR A 690 -5.82 -4.11 10.29
C THR A 690 -4.48 -3.56 9.84
N TYR A 691 -3.69 -3.02 10.78
CA TYR A 691 -2.42 -2.39 10.47
C TYR A 691 -1.23 -3.34 10.53
N GLN A 692 -1.29 -4.39 11.38
CA GLN A 692 -0.17 -5.25 11.75
C GLN A 692 -0.54 -6.72 11.90
N ARG A 693 -1.18 -7.27 10.88
CA ARG A 693 -1.71 -8.63 10.90
C ARG A 693 -0.68 -9.71 11.27
N SER A 694 0.56 -9.59 10.76
CA SER A 694 1.65 -10.54 11.04
C SER A 694 2.00 -10.57 12.53
N LEU A 695 2.14 -9.41 13.16
CA LEU A 695 2.43 -9.27 14.59
C LEU A 695 1.35 -9.94 15.44
N VAL A 696 0.08 -9.59 15.21
CA VAL A 696 -1.06 -10.14 15.99
C VAL A 696 -1.18 -11.64 15.81
N SER A 697 -0.98 -12.15 14.60
CA SER A 697 -1.03 -13.58 14.31
C SER A 697 0.04 -14.33 15.09
N LYS A 698 1.30 -13.86 15.03
CA LYS A 698 2.43 -14.47 15.76
C LYS A 698 2.23 -14.40 17.27
N TYR A 699 1.85 -13.23 17.79
CA TYR A 699 1.56 -13.04 19.21
C TYR A 699 0.42 -13.95 19.67
N SER A 700 -0.69 -14.02 18.93
CA SER A 700 -1.85 -14.82 19.30
C SER A 700 -1.52 -16.31 19.34
N ARG A 701 -0.76 -16.80 18.35
CA ARG A 701 -0.23 -18.16 18.30
C ARG A 701 0.59 -18.50 19.52
N LEU A 702 1.60 -17.67 19.81
CA LEU A 702 2.47 -17.83 20.98
C LEU A 702 1.70 -17.74 22.30
N SER A 703 0.80 -16.77 22.43
CA SER A 703 -0.02 -16.57 23.63
C SER A 703 -0.91 -17.78 23.90
N CYS A 704 -1.49 -18.42 22.88
CA CYS A 704 -2.32 -19.60 23.07
C CYS A 704 -1.49 -20.81 23.51
N ILE A 705 -0.33 -21.03 22.88
CA ILE A 705 0.58 -22.13 23.23
C ILE A 705 1.13 -21.94 24.65
N LEU A 706 1.70 -20.77 24.97
CA LEU A 706 2.28 -20.50 26.29
C LEU A 706 1.26 -20.60 27.41
N GLN A 707 0.02 -20.13 27.21
CA GLN A 707 -1.04 -20.29 28.20
C GLN A 707 -1.36 -21.77 28.47
N LEU A 708 -1.42 -22.59 27.41
CA LEU A 708 -1.64 -24.03 27.55
C LEU A 708 -0.47 -24.72 28.26
N ASP A 709 0.76 -24.48 27.80
CA ASP A 709 1.98 -25.08 28.37
C ASP A 709 2.15 -24.72 29.84
N THR A 710 1.86 -23.47 30.20
CA THR A 710 1.94 -23.00 31.59
C THR A 710 0.91 -23.73 32.45
N ALA A 711 -0.34 -23.88 31.97
CA ALA A 711 -1.37 -24.62 32.70
C ALA A 711 -0.99 -26.10 32.89
N LEU A 712 -0.44 -26.74 31.84
CA LEU A 712 0.05 -28.12 31.89
C LEU A 712 1.24 -28.28 32.86
N ALA A 713 2.19 -27.35 32.85
CA ALA A 713 3.34 -27.37 33.76
C ALA A 713 2.91 -27.15 35.21
N GLN A 714 1.95 -26.25 35.47
CA GLN A 714 1.36 -26.05 36.80
C GLN A 714 0.66 -27.31 37.30
N GLN A 715 -0.04 -28.03 36.41
CA GLN A 715 -0.66 -29.32 36.76
C GLN A 715 0.42 -30.36 37.08
N GLY A 716 1.40 -30.55 36.19
CA GLY A 716 2.50 -31.51 36.42
C GLY A 716 3.29 -31.21 37.70
N HIS A 717 3.42 -29.93 38.08
CA HIS A 717 4.00 -29.53 39.36
C HIS A 717 3.14 -29.95 40.57
N ARG A 718 1.80 -29.89 40.47
CA ARG A 718 0.88 -30.34 41.54
C ARG A 718 0.84 -31.86 41.66
N GLU A 719 1.05 -32.57 40.56
CA GLU A 719 1.03 -34.03 40.48
C GLU A 719 2.41 -34.68 40.72
N ALA A 720 3.47 -33.90 40.91
CA ALA A 720 4.80 -34.43 41.16
C ALA A 720 4.89 -35.04 42.57
N PHE A 721 5.34 -36.30 42.66
CA PHE A 721 5.40 -37.05 43.93
C PHE A 721 6.83 -37.20 44.47
N SER A 722 7.84 -37.16 43.59
CA SER A 722 9.26 -37.25 43.98
C SER A 722 9.95 -35.87 43.98
N ASN A 723 10.98 -35.71 44.81
CA ASN A 723 11.79 -34.48 44.84
C ASN A 723 12.44 -34.15 43.48
N THR A 724 12.76 -35.18 42.68
CA THR A 724 13.29 -35.05 41.32
C THR A 724 12.24 -34.59 40.32
N GLU A 725 11.00 -35.07 40.41
CA GLU A 725 9.91 -34.60 39.54
C GLU A 725 9.50 -33.16 39.90
N VAL A 726 9.47 -32.84 41.19
CA VAL A 726 9.17 -31.49 41.67
C VAL A 726 10.22 -30.50 41.18
N SER A 727 11.52 -30.84 41.22
CA SER A 727 12.57 -29.94 40.73
C SER A 727 12.47 -29.71 39.22
N LEU A 728 12.24 -30.77 38.43
CA LEU A 728 12.05 -30.66 36.97
C LEU A 728 10.80 -29.85 36.60
N ALA A 729 9.68 -30.06 37.31
CA ALA A 729 8.45 -29.32 37.09
C ALA A 729 8.61 -27.82 37.45
N LYS A 730 9.32 -27.51 38.54
CA LYS A 730 9.66 -26.12 38.92
C LYS A 730 10.54 -25.44 37.88
N GLU A 731 11.55 -26.13 37.38
CA GLU A 731 12.44 -25.60 36.34
C GLU A 731 11.65 -25.28 35.06
N ARG A 732 10.79 -26.21 34.61
CA ARG A 732 9.93 -26.00 33.45
C ARG A 732 8.97 -24.83 33.64
N LEU A 733 8.34 -24.71 34.81
CA LEU A 733 7.42 -23.61 35.09
C LEU A 733 8.15 -22.25 35.07
N SER A 734 9.32 -22.16 35.70
CA SER A 734 10.16 -20.95 35.70
C SER A 734 10.56 -20.51 34.29
N ARG A 735 10.93 -21.47 33.42
CA ARG A 735 11.22 -21.18 32.00
C ARG A 735 10.00 -20.65 31.26
N LEU A 736 8.83 -21.28 31.41
CA LEU A 736 7.59 -20.84 30.76
C LEU A 736 7.13 -19.46 31.25
N GLU A 737 7.27 -19.18 32.54
CA GLU A 737 6.98 -17.85 33.12
C GLU A 737 7.92 -16.78 32.56
N THR A 738 9.19 -17.11 32.36
CA THR A 738 10.17 -16.22 31.71
C THR A 738 9.77 -15.92 30.27
N LEU A 739 9.37 -16.94 29.50
CA LEU A 739 8.89 -16.77 28.12
C LEU A 739 7.58 -15.95 28.06
N GLN A 740 6.65 -16.20 28.97
CA GLN A 740 5.40 -15.45 29.08
C GLN A 740 5.66 -13.97 29.43
N SER A 741 6.61 -13.69 30.32
CA SER A 741 7.03 -12.33 30.68
C SER A 741 7.63 -11.59 29.49
N ARG A 742 8.52 -12.24 28.73
CA ARG A 742 9.08 -11.70 27.49
C ARG A 742 8.00 -11.42 26.45
N LEU A 743 7.10 -12.37 26.20
CA LEU A 743 5.96 -12.19 25.28
C LEU A 743 5.08 -11.00 25.69
N ASN A 744 4.76 -10.88 26.98
CA ASN A 744 3.96 -9.78 27.51
C ASN A 744 4.68 -8.43 27.37
N THR A 745 6.00 -8.42 27.53
CA THR A 745 6.82 -7.21 27.35
C THR A 745 6.78 -6.74 25.89
N THR A 746 6.99 -7.64 24.93
CA THR A 746 6.87 -7.34 23.50
C THR A 746 5.47 -6.84 23.14
N TRP A 747 4.43 -7.49 23.67
CA TRP A 747 3.05 -7.08 23.43
C TRP A 747 2.71 -5.74 24.08
N LYS A 748 3.25 -5.44 25.27
CA LYS A 748 2.98 -4.17 25.94
C LYS A 748 3.51 -2.98 25.13
N GLN A 749 4.66 -3.12 24.47
CA GLN A 749 5.25 -2.05 23.65
C GLN A 749 4.32 -1.57 22.53
N THR A 750 3.52 -2.46 21.95
CA THR A 750 2.64 -2.16 20.81
C THR A 750 1.29 -1.56 21.24
N ARG A 751 0.96 -1.57 22.55
CA ARG A 751 -0.33 -1.13 23.10
C ARG A 751 -0.32 0.34 23.53
N TRP A 752 -0.31 1.23 22.55
CA TRP A 752 -0.32 2.68 22.79
C TRP A 752 -1.57 3.18 23.54
N LEU A 753 -2.75 2.58 23.33
CA LEU A 753 -4.02 3.09 23.89
C LEU A 753 -4.02 3.11 25.43
N LEU A 754 -3.39 2.12 26.06
CA LEU A 754 -3.29 2.09 27.53
C LEU A 754 -2.37 3.17 28.09
N ASP A 755 -1.36 3.59 27.34
CA ASP A 755 -0.46 4.67 27.75
C ASP A 755 -1.17 6.02 27.66
N VAL A 756 -1.92 6.26 26.57
CA VAL A 756 -2.80 7.44 26.42
C VAL A 756 -3.87 7.46 27.52
N LEU A 757 -4.47 6.31 27.85
CA LEU A 757 -5.43 6.20 28.93
C LEU A 757 -4.80 6.50 30.31
N SER A 758 -3.58 6.03 30.54
CA SER A 758 -2.85 6.30 31.78
C SER A 758 -2.56 7.79 31.92
N TYR A 759 -2.13 8.44 30.83
CA TYR A 759 -1.99 9.90 30.74
C TYR A 759 -3.31 10.64 30.98
N ALA A 760 -4.42 10.11 30.45
CA ALA A 760 -5.75 10.69 30.65
C ALA A 760 -6.21 10.66 32.11
N ARG A 761 -5.69 9.73 32.92
CA ARG A 761 -6.03 9.59 34.34
C ARG A 761 -5.04 10.29 35.29
N ASP A 762 -3.90 10.74 34.78
CA ASP A 762 -2.87 11.36 35.59
C ASP A 762 -3.28 12.78 36.03
N ARG A 763 -3.45 12.94 37.35
CA ARG A 763 -3.78 14.22 38.02
C ARG A 763 -2.57 15.13 38.20
N MET A 764 -1.35 14.59 38.17
CA MET A 764 -0.12 15.38 38.34
C MET A 764 0.23 16.14 37.06
N ALA A 765 -0.11 15.58 35.88
CA ALA A 765 0.06 16.25 34.59
C ALA A 765 -0.68 17.59 34.49
N THR A 766 -1.83 17.74 35.17
CA THR A 766 -2.60 19.00 35.22
C THR A 766 -1.92 20.15 35.97
N GLN A 767 -0.90 19.87 36.81
CA GLN A 767 -0.16 20.89 37.56
C GLN A 767 1.14 21.34 36.87
N CYS A 768 1.51 20.71 35.75
CA CYS A 768 2.74 21.02 35.05
C CYS A 768 2.50 22.13 34.01
N SER A 769 3.18 23.27 34.17
CA SER A 769 3.17 24.40 33.22
C SER A 769 3.78 24.09 31.85
N SER A 770 4.09 22.82 31.57
CA SER A 770 4.69 22.32 30.33
C SER A 770 3.68 21.69 29.36
N VAL A 771 2.44 21.43 29.77
CA VAL A 771 1.44 20.80 28.89
C VAL A 771 0.90 21.83 27.87
N PRO A 772 0.86 21.49 26.56
CA PRO A 772 0.31 22.37 25.53
C PRO A 772 -1.07 22.92 25.90
N SER A 773 -1.22 24.24 25.86
CA SER A 773 -2.51 24.88 26.10
C SER A 773 -3.42 24.75 24.88
N VAL A 774 -4.40 23.83 24.94
CA VAL A 774 -5.44 23.70 23.91
C VAL A 774 -6.19 25.02 23.71
N LYS A 775 -6.48 25.72 24.81
CA LYS A 775 -7.10 27.06 24.79
C LYS A 775 -6.34 28.02 23.87
N TYR A 776 -5.02 27.98 23.94
CA TYR A 776 -4.16 28.84 23.14
C TYR A 776 -4.13 28.44 21.67
N LEU A 777 -4.00 27.14 21.36
CA LEU A 777 -4.05 26.65 19.98
C LEU A 777 -5.35 27.07 19.28
N LEU A 778 -6.49 26.96 19.96
CA LEU A 778 -7.78 27.37 19.41
C LEU A 778 -7.89 28.87 19.13
N SER A 779 -7.14 29.70 19.88
CA SER A 779 -7.11 31.16 19.70
C SER A 779 -6.42 31.57 18.40
N LEU A 780 -5.46 30.77 17.90
CA LEU A 780 -4.76 31.02 16.63
C LEU A 780 -5.72 31.05 15.44
N CYS A 781 -6.81 30.28 15.49
CA CYS A 781 -7.85 30.28 14.46
C CYS A 781 -8.74 31.53 14.49
N ASN A 782 -8.88 32.20 15.64
CA ASN A 782 -9.74 33.39 15.73
C ASN A 782 -9.03 34.60 15.11
N ALA A 783 -7.70 34.66 15.20
CA ALA A 783 -6.89 35.68 14.56
C ALA A 783 -6.87 35.56 13.01
N SER A 784 -6.96 34.34 12.46
CA SER A 784 -6.98 34.13 11.01
C SER A 784 -8.37 34.25 10.36
N ALA A 785 -9.44 34.04 11.14
CA ALA A 785 -10.82 34.22 10.66
C ALA A 785 -11.17 35.71 10.41
N GLU A 786 -10.55 36.65 11.11
CA GLU A 786 -10.68 38.09 10.84
C GLU A 786 -9.95 38.52 9.55
N ALA A 787 -9.01 37.72 9.05
CA ALA A 787 -8.24 38.00 7.84
C ALA A 787 -8.82 37.37 6.55
N ASN A 788 -9.61 36.29 6.65
CA ASN A 788 -10.08 35.53 5.51
C ASN A 788 -11.62 35.37 5.48
N THR A 789 -12.32 36.49 5.26
CA THR A 789 -13.71 36.46 4.78
C THR A 789 -13.72 36.27 3.26
N GLY A 790 -13.48 35.03 2.79
CA GLY A 790 -13.56 34.76 1.36
C GLY A 790 -12.98 33.44 0.86
N SER A 791 -13.35 32.29 1.43
CA SER A 791 -13.19 31.01 0.73
C SER A 791 -14.02 29.90 1.37
N SER A 792 -15.05 29.46 0.65
CA SER A 792 -15.87 28.30 0.99
C SER A 792 -15.09 27.02 0.70
N CYS A 793 -14.67 26.31 1.76
CA CYS A 793 -14.14 24.94 1.65
C CYS A 793 -14.80 24.03 2.68
N ASP A 794 -16.13 23.90 2.56
CA ASP A 794 -16.90 22.83 3.20
C ASP A 794 -17.10 21.72 2.17
N GLN A 795 -16.25 20.69 2.23
CA GLN A 795 -16.57 19.29 1.89
C GLN A 795 -15.28 18.46 1.91
N GLN A 796 -14.92 17.96 3.09
CA GLN A 796 -14.14 16.73 3.25
C GLN A 796 -14.28 16.29 4.72
N LEU A 797 -15.47 15.78 5.03
CA LEU A 797 -15.71 14.97 6.22
C LEU A 797 -15.97 13.55 5.73
N LEU A 798 -15.14 12.61 6.19
CA LEU A 798 -15.30 11.15 6.02
C LEU A 798 -15.11 10.60 4.60
N ASN A 799 -13.89 10.69 4.06
CA ASN A 799 -13.36 9.67 3.15
C ASN A 799 -12.15 8.99 3.78
#